data_AF-A0A7W0A2L8-F1
#
_entry.id   AF-A0A7W0A2L8-F1
#
_cell.length_a   1.000
_cell.length_b   1.000
_cell.length_c   1.000
_cell.angle_alpha   90.00
_cell.angle_beta   90.00
_cell.angle_gamma   90.00
#
_symmetry.space_group_name_H-M   'P 1'
#
loop_
_entity.id
_entity.type
_entity.pdbx_description
1 polymer ?
#
loop_
_entity_poly.entity_id
_entity_poly.type
_entity_poly.pdbx_seq_one_letter_code
_entity_poly.pdbx_strand_id
1 'polypeptide(L)'
;VFLPLDNAAAATSRAALDAGMAGQGIAVLGWREVPIDRSVLGQTALDSLPRIEQCLVRRPEGLDGDGFERALLLARKAAERANEALGDCAIVSCSARTVVYKGFCLPADLSRFYADLRDPAYETAIALFHQRYSTNTFPTWKLAQPFRFLAHNGEINTVQGNRTWMRARASSLAFADGTPAAALAPAVSLSGSDSLSLDNTLELLHHGGRSLAHALMMLVPEPWEQLPRMPVGLRAFYDFHAGLMEQWDGPAALAFSDGVRAGATLDRNGLRPLRWALTDDGIFVAGSEAGTVALDQATVIEKGRLGPGQMILVDTERGGVLRNDDLKTEVAGGAPYAAWLAEYRVVLDLPATKPELTAVPDPASDARHDLAAVPNAAATGPGGKPLRAKADTATVALQRAFGYTAEDIRLIVQPMAGEAKEPTWSMGDDAPLAVLSERVRPLASYFRQRFAQVTNPAIDSLRERQVMALDAHVGPRRNPLVVEAEAAGVIHLPSAVLDERTFAALAVLAGPIRALTLSTLFSPADGDGAMASALDALVSAAEAAVHDGAGLLVLSDRGVDADHAAMPMVLAVGAIHHALIRAGLRMRADLIVESGDVWDVHQLALAIGYGASAVFPYLALEAAAALAGGRGYEEMTGADLRRNYLAAMENGLLKISSKMGISTASGYRGAQTFEAIGLSPALVERCFDGTPSRLGGIGLAEIEADVRARHAGAYAEMAAKLPDLGIVRFRKEGEAHA
;
A
#
# COMPACT_ATOMS: atom_id res chain seq x y z
N VAL A 1 -26.89 -12.35 14.86
CA VAL A 1 -25.94 -13.38 14.38
C VAL A 1 -26.57 -14.12 13.23
N PHE A 2 -25.83 -14.34 12.15
CA PHE A 2 -26.21 -15.25 11.07
C PHE A 2 -25.56 -16.60 11.35
N LEU A 3 -26.37 -17.61 11.60
CA LEU A 3 -25.93 -18.97 11.92
C LEU A 3 -26.07 -19.88 10.68
N PRO A 4 -25.22 -20.92 10.59
CA PRO A 4 -25.32 -21.93 9.55
C PRO A 4 -26.71 -22.58 9.47
N LEU A 5 -27.07 -23.07 8.27
CA LEU A 5 -28.31 -23.81 8.07
C LEU A 5 -28.27 -25.19 8.74
N ASP A 6 -27.09 -25.83 8.81
CA ASP A 6 -26.94 -27.10 9.51
C ASP A 6 -27.14 -26.94 11.02
N ASN A 7 -27.92 -27.83 11.63
CA ASN A 7 -28.30 -27.74 13.04
C ASN A 7 -27.10 -27.94 13.97
N ALA A 8 -26.18 -28.85 13.64
CA ALA A 8 -25.01 -29.12 14.47
C ALA A 8 -24.02 -27.97 14.39
N ALA A 9 -23.74 -27.46 13.18
CA ALA A 9 -22.92 -26.27 12.97
C ALA A 9 -23.51 -25.04 13.68
N ALA A 10 -24.82 -24.81 13.59
CA ALA A 10 -25.47 -23.72 14.32
C ALA A 10 -25.36 -23.86 15.84
N ALA A 11 -25.51 -25.08 16.39
CA ALA A 11 -25.32 -25.33 17.82
C ALA A 11 -23.87 -25.07 18.25
N THR A 12 -22.88 -25.50 17.46
CA THR A 12 -21.46 -25.22 17.72
C THR A 12 -21.17 -23.73 17.65
N SER A 13 -21.71 -23.01 16.67
CA SER A 13 -21.52 -21.56 16.55
C SER A 13 -22.14 -20.77 17.71
N ARG A 14 -23.30 -21.20 18.23
CA ARG A 14 -23.87 -20.65 19.48
C ARG A 14 -22.96 -20.92 20.67
N ALA A 15 -22.54 -22.17 20.86
CA ALA A 15 -21.64 -22.54 21.95
C ALA A 15 -20.30 -21.79 21.91
N ALA A 16 -19.77 -21.52 20.70
CA ALA A 16 -18.57 -20.72 20.52
C ALA A 16 -18.76 -19.27 20.99
N LEU A 17 -19.91 -18.65 20.68
CA LEU A 17 -20.21 -17.30 21.16
C LEU A 17 -20.47 -17.30 22.68
N ASP A 18 -21.24 -18.26 23.20
CA ASP A 18 -21.50 -18.40 24.64
C ASP A 18 -20.18 -18.58 25.42
N ALA A 19 -19.26 -19.40 24.92
CA ALA A 19 -17.93 -19.57 25.50
C ALA A 19 -17.09 -18.30 25.42
N GLY A 20 -17.15 -17.58 24.30
CA GLY A 20 -16.49 -16.27 24.15
C GLY A 20 -17.01 -15.25 25.15
N MET A 21 -18.32 -15.17 25.34
CA MET A 21 -18.96 -14.29 26.33
C MET A 21 -18.55 -14.67 27.76
N ALA A 22 -18.63 -15.97 28.11
CA ALA A 22 -18.23 -16.47 29.42
C ALA A 22 -16.75 -16.19 29.72
N GLY A 23 -15.86 -16.31 28.72
CA GLY A 23 -14.44 -15.98 28.83
C GLY A 23 -14.16 -14.51 29.13
N GLN A 24 -15.11 -13.62 28.88
CA GLN A 24 -15.06 -12.19 29.22
C GLN A 24 -15.92 -11.85 30.46
N GLY A 25 -16.44 -12.85 31.17
CA GLY A 25 -17.33 -12.67 32.31
C GLY A 25 -18.75 -12.20 31.97
N ILE A 26 -19.12 -12.19 30.69
CA ILE A 26 -20.40 -11.71 30.19
C ILE A 26 -21.45 -12.82 30.30
N ALA A 27 -22.55 -12.55 31.00
CA ALA A 27 -23.62 -13.53 31.17
C ALA A 27 -24.56 -13.53 29.96
N VAL A 28 -24.72 -14.70 29.32
CA VAL A 28 -25.73 -14.93 28.28
C VAL A 28 -27.09 -15.17 28.93
N LEU A 29 -28.08 -14.37 28.57
CA LEU A 29 -29.46 -14.44 29.08
C LEU A 29 -30.33 -15.38 28.26
N GLY A 30 -30.03 -15.51 26.96
CA GLY A 30 -30.73 -16.40 26.06
C GLY A 30 -30.55 -16.01 24.60
N TRP A 31 -31.04 -16.88 23.74
CA TRP A 31 -31.05 -16.68 22.29
C TRP A 31 -32.49 -16.43 21.83
N ARG A 32 -32.67 -15.39 21.00
CA ARG A 32 -33.95 -14.98 20.42
C ARG A 32 -33.89 -15.20 18.91
N GLU A 33 -34.79 -16.01 18.37
CA GLU A 33 -35.01 -16.07 16.92
C GLU A 33 -35.60 -14.73 16.45
N VAL A 34 -35.01 -14.14 15.41
CA VAL A 34 -35.47 -12.85 14.89
C VAL A 34 -36.70 -13.09 14.01
N PRO A 35 -37.84 -12.41 14.27
CA PRO A 35 -39.04 -12.58 13.49
C PRO A 35 -38.84 -12.01 12.07
N ILE A 36 -38.85 -12.90 11.08
CA ILE A 36 -38.65 -12.57 9.67
C ILE A 36 -39.84 -12.94 8.78
N ASP A 37 -40.12 -12.12 7.77
CA ASP A 37 -41.08 -12.42 6.69
C ASP A 37 -40.32 -12.92 5.46
N ARG A 38 -40.31 -14.23 5.26
CA ARG A 38 -39.63 -14.87 4.12
C ARG A 38 -40.31 -14.59 2.77
N SER A 39 -41.56 -14.14 2.75
CA SER A 39 -42.34 -13.95 1.52
C SER A 39 -41.85 -12.81 0.63
N VAL A 40 -41.06 -11.88 1.19
CA VAL A 40 -40.48 -10.75 0.45
C VAL A 40 -39.17 -11.09 -0.27
N LEU A 41 -38.65 -12.30 -0.06
CA LEU A 41 -37.38 -12.75 -0.63
C LEU A 41 -37.59 -13.52 -1.93
N GLY A 42 -36.72 -13.28 -2.92
CA GLY A 42 -36.62 -14.13 -4.11
C GLY A 42 -35.98 -15.49 -3.79
N GLN A 43 -36.18 -16.47 -4.67
CA GLN A 43 -35.70 -17.85 -4.46
C GLN A 43 -34.20 -17.92 -4.12
N THR A 44 -33.37 -17.21 -4.88
CA THR A 44 -31.92 -17.17 -4.67
C THR A 44 -31.53 -16.65 -3.29
N ALA A 45 -32.27 -15.67 -2.74
CA ALA A 45 -32.06 -15.16 -1.40
C ALA A 45 -32.49 -16.18 -0.33
N LEU A 46 -33.60 -16.90 -0.58
CA LEU A 46 -34.13 -17.94 0.30
C LEU A 46 -33.19 -19.14 0.40
N ASP A 47 -32.57 -19.54 -0.71
CA ASP A 47 -31.66 -20.69 -0.77
C ASP A 47 -30.40 -20.49 0.09
N SER A 48 -29.99 -19.23 0.28
CA SER A 48 -28.83 -18.86 1.10
C SER A 48 -29.19 -18.16 2.41
N LEU A 49 -30.48 -18.06 2.75
CA LEU A 49 -30.96 -17.36 3.95
C LEU A 49 -30.39 -18.04 5.20
N PRO A 50 -29.55 -17.35 5.99
CA PRO A 50 -29.04 -17.92 7.24
C PRO A 50 -30.15 -18.01 8.29
N ARG A 51 -29.91 -18.78 9.36
CA ARG A 51 -30.70 -18.64 10.59
C ARG A 51 -30.31 -17.32 11.24
N ILE A 52 -31.29 -16.51 11.61
CA ILE A 52 -31.04 -15.17 12.16
C ILE A 52 -31.48 -15.15 13.62
N GLU A 53 -30.51 -15.07 14.52
CA GLU A 53 -30.75 -15.10 15.96
C GLU A 53 -29.99 -13.97 16.68
N GLN A 54 -30.53 -13.52 17.80
CA GLN A 54 -29.92 -12.54 18.71
C GLN A 54 -29.50 -13.23 20.00
N CYS A 55 -28.24 -13.07 20.38
CA CYS A 55 -27.73 -13.46 21.69
C CYS A 55 -27.93 -12.28 22.65
N LEU A 56 -28.80 -12.44 23.64
CA LEU A 56 -29.05 -11.44 24.67
C LEU A 56 -28.04 -11.63 25.80
N VAL A 57 -27.37 -10.57 26.20
CA VAL A 57 -26.31 -10.60 27.22
C VAL A 57 -26.54 -9.54 28.29
N ARG A 58 -25.96 -9.76 29.46
CA ARG A 58 -25.93 -8.79 30.55
C ARG A 58 -24.52 -8.25 30.75
N ARG A 59 -24.40 -6.93 30.82
CA ARG A 59 -23.15 -6.26 31.18
C ARG A 59 -22.69 -6.72 32.58
N PRO A 60 -21.44 -7.18 32.73
CA PRO A 60 -20.85 -7.47 34.04
C PRO A 60 -20.87 -6.25 34.96
N GLU A 61 -21.02 -6.47 36.26
CA GLU A 61 -20.87 -5.39 37.24
C GLU A 61 -19.43 -4.85 37.23
N GLY A 62 -19.27 -3.54 37.31
CA GLY A 62 -17.97 -2.88 37.36
C GLY A 62 -17.33 -2.54 36.00
N LEU A 63 -17.91 -2.97 34.87
CA LEU A 63 -17.49 -2.48 33.54
C LEU A 63 -18.27 -1.23 33.15
N ASP A 64 -17.54 -0.19 32.74
CA ASP A 64 -18.13 0.98 32.08
C ASP A 64 -18.58 0.64 30.65
N GLY A 65 -19.11 1.64 29.93
CA GLY A 65 -19.60 1.44 28.57
C GLY A 65 -18.50 0.96 27.62
N ASP A 66 -17.36 1.64 27.59
CA ASP A 66 -16.28 1.33 26.65
C ASP A 66 -15.57 0.01 26.98
N GLY A 67 -15.38 -0.28 28.27
CA GLY A 67 -14.88 -1.57 28.75
C GLY A 67 -15.80 -2.72 28.38
N PHE A 68 -17.13 -2.52 28.43
CA PHE A 68 -18.08 -3.53 27.98
C PHE A 68 -18.05 -3.74 26.47
N GLU A 69 -17.99 -2.67 25.67
CA GLU A 69 -17.82 -2.77 24.21
C GLU A 69 -16.52 -3.50 23.84
N ARG A 70 -15.41 -3.24 24.55
CA ARG A 70 -14.15 -3.97 24.36
C ARG A 70 -14.27 -5.45 24.74
N ALA A 71 -14.95 -5.78 25.84
CA ALA A 71 -15.21 -7.17 26.23
C ALA A 71 -16.05 -7.91 25.15
N LEU A 72 -17.06 -7.24 24.59
CA LEU A 72 -17.86 -7.79 23.49
C LEU A 72 -17.03 -8.03 22.21
N LEU A 73 -16.11 -7.12 21.87
CA LEU A 73 -15.14 -7.33 20.80
C LEU A 73 -14.33 -8.61 21.02
N LEU A 74 -13.75 -8.80 22.21
CA LEU A 74 -12.90 -9.94 22.52
C LEU A 74 -13.68 -11.26 22.52
N ALA A 75 -14.90 -11.26 23.06
CA ALA A 75 -15.82 -12.40 23.00
C ALA A 75 -16.14 -12.76 21.54
N ARG A 76 -16.46 -11.76 20.70
CA ARG A 76 -16.72 -11.95 19.27
C ARG A 76 -15.50 -12.50 18.54
N LYS A 77 -14.30 -11.96 18.75
CA LYS A 77 -13.06 -12.44 18.12
C LYS A 77 -12.77 -13.89 18.49
N ALA A 78 -12.99 -14.26 19.76
CA ALA A 78 -12.86 -15.66 20.20
C ALA A 78 -13.85 -16.58 19.47
N ALA A 79 -15.11 -16.16 19.36
CA ALA A 79 -16.14 -16.90 18.64
C ALA A 79 -15.84 -17.00 17.12
N GLU A 80 -15.35 -15.94 16.49
CA GLU A 80 -14.97 -15.94 15.07
C GLU A 80 -13.84 -16.94 14.79
N ARG A 81 -12.80 -16.97 15.64
CA ARG A 81 -11.72 -17.97 15.53
C ARG A 81 -12.24 -19.40 15.69
N ALA A 82 -13.11 -19.64 16.67
CA ALA A 82 -13.70 -20.96 16.87
C ALA A 82 -14.61 -21.41 15.72
N ASN A 83 -15.17 -20.46 14.96
CA ASN A 83 -16.05 -20.73 13.82
C ASN A 83 -15.32 -20.83 12.47
N GLU A 84 -14.00 -20.55 12.41
CA GLU A 84 -13.25 -20.49 11.15
C GLU A 84 -13.36 -21.78 10.32
N ALA A 85 -13.34 -22.94 10.99
CA ALA A 85 -13.46 -24.25 10.36
C ALA A 85 -14.90 -24.69 10.02
N LEU A 86 -15.91 -24.06 10.62
CA LEU A 86 -17.32 -24.46 10.46
C LEU A 86 -17.98 -23.85 9.22
N GLY A 87 -17.43 -22.74 8.71
CA GLY A 87 -18.01 -22.00 7.59
C GLY A 87 -19.33 -21.29 7.95
N ASP A 88 -19.67 -20.26 7.18
CA ASP A 88 -20.99 -19.60 7.13
C ASP A 88 -21.60 -18.94 8.38
N CYS A 89 -20.97 -19.02 9.56
CA CYS A 89 -21.35 -18.18 10.70
C CYS A 89 -20.84 -16.74 10.51
N ALA A 90 -21.70 -15.74 10.71
CA ALA A 90 -21.31 -14.33 10.71
C ALA A 90 -21.93 -13.57 11.88
N ILE A 91 -21.07 -12.99 12.72
CA ILE A 91 -21.49 -12.07 13.79
C ILE A 91 -21.58 -10.67 13.18
N VAL A 92 -22.81 -10.29 12.84
CA VAL A 92 -23.16 -9.05 12.12
C VAL A 92 -22.87 -7.80 12.96
N SER A 93 -23.33 -7.78 14.20
CA SER A 93 -22.99 -6.79 15.24
C SER A 93 -22.93 -7.50 16.59
N CYS A 94 -22.17 -6.94 17.53
CA CYS A 94 -22.02 -7.44 18.90
C CYS A 94 -21.66 -6.27 19.81
N SER A 95 -22.68 -5.50 20.19
CA SER A 95 -22.55 -4.22 20.90
C SER A 95 -23.78 -4.02 21.81
N ALA A 96 -23.62 -3.25 22.87
CA ALA A 96 -24.70 -2.73 23.70
C ALA A 96 -25.21 -1.36 23.24
N ARG A 97 -24.53 -0.72 22.27
CA ARG A 97 -24.85 0.59 21.71
C ARG A 97 -25.44 0.50 20.30
N THR A 98 -25.03 -0.49 19.52
CA THR A 98 -25.43 -0.62 18.11
C THR A 98 -26.00 -2.00 17.80
N VAL A 99 -26.95 -2.03 16.87
CA VAL A 99 -27.49 -3.27 16.29
C VAL A 99 -27.66 -3.07 14.78
N VAL A 100 -27.26 -4.08 14.00
CA VAL A 100 -27.32 -4.01 12.53
C VAL A 100 -28.32 -5.03 11.99
N TYR A 101 -29.38 -4.51 11.39
CA TYR A 101 -30.33 -5.28 10.58
C TYR A 101 -29.97 -5.11 9.10
N LYS A 102 -29.45 -6.18 8.50
CA LYS A 102 -29.07 -6.22 7.08
C LYS A 102 -29.56 -7.51 6.43
N GLY A 103 -29.72 -7.51 5.12
CA GLY A 103 -30.22 -8.69 4.41
C GLY A 103 -30.05 -8.58 2.91
N PHE A 104 -30.28 -9.70 2.23
CA PHE A 104 -30.30 -9.75 0.77
C PHE A 104 -31.73 -9.54 0.25
N CYS A 105 -32.25 -8.33 0.45
CA CYS A 105 -33.58 -7.90 0.01
C CYS A 105 -33.52 -6.49 -0.60
N LEU A 106 -34.61 -6.05 -1.24
CA LEU A 106 -34.72 -4.66 -1.69
C LEU A 106 -34.77 -3.73 -0.46
N PRO A 107 -34.25 -2.50 -0.53
CA PRO A 107 -34.28 -1.56 0.59
C PRO A 107 -35.70 -1.30 1.10
N ALA A 108 -36.66 -1.15 0.19
CA ALA A 108 -38.08 -0.94 0.52
C ALA A 108 -38.72 -2.12 1.28
N ASP A 109 -38.15 -3.32 1.16
CA ASP A 109 -38.65 -4.51 1.84
C ASP A 109 -37.92 -4.81 3.16
N LEU A 110 -36.89 -4.05 3.55
CA LEU A 110 -36.11 -4.35 4.76
C LEU A 110 -36.97 -4.33 6.03
N SER A 111 -37.84 -3.33 6.19
CA SER A 111 -38.77 -3.24 7.33
C SER A 111 -39.91 -4.26 7.26
N ARG A 112 -40.22 -4.78 6.06
CA ARG A 112 -41.16 -5.90 5.91
C ARG A 112 -40.50 -7.20 6.29
N PHE A 113 -39.25 -7.41 5.86
CA PHE A 113 -38.44 -8.58 6.14
C PHE A 113 -38.18 -8.74 7.63
N TYR A 114 -37.74 -7.69 8.33
CA TYR A 114 -37.53 -7.71 9.78
C TYR A 114 -38.71 -7.05 10.51
N ALA A 115 -39.55 -7.85 11.18
CA ALA A 115 -40.73 -7.34 11.86
C ALA A 115 -40.39 -6.33 12.96
N ASP A 116 -39.24 -6.50 13.63
CA ASP A 116 -38.74 -5.62 14.70
C ASP A 116 -38.62 -4.15 14.25
N LEU A 117 -38.28 -3.89 12.98
CA LEU A 117 -38.13 -2.54 12.45
C LEU A 117 -39.46 -1.79 12.24
N ARG A 118 -40.59 -2.48 12.39
CA ARG A 118 -41.93 -1.89 12.35
C ARG A 118 -42.56 -1.77 13.73
N ASP A 119 -41.89 -2.28 14.76
CA ASP A 119 -42.38 -2.15 16.13
C ASP A 119 -42.27 -0.67 16.56
N PRO A 120 -43.35 -0.03 17.01
CA PRO A 120 -43.30 1.34 17.51
C PRO A 120 -42.34 1.54 18.70
N ALA A 121 -41.98 0.48 19.42
CA ALA A 121 -40.98 0.53 20.48
C ALA A 121 -39.53 0.56 19.97
N TYR A 122 -39.31 0.36 18.67
CA TYR A 122 -38.00 0.48 18.05
C TYR A 122 -37.65 1.95 17.82
N GLU A 123 -37.08 2.57 18.84
CA GLU A 123 -36.61 3.97 18.79
C GLU A 123 -35.08 4.03 18.64
N THR A 124 -34.58 5.06 17.96
CA THR A 124 -33.14 5.31 17.84
C THR A 124 -32.86 6.79 17.63
N ALA A 125 -31.73 7.26 18.17
CA ALA A 125 -31.19 8.59 17.89
C ALA A 125 -30.31 8.62 16.63
N ILE A 126 -29.78 7.46 16.20
CA ILE A 126 -28.83 7.35 15.08
C ILE A 126 -29.28 6.21 14.16
N ALA A 127 -29.28 6.47 12.85
CA ALA A 127 -29.52 5.46 11.83
C ALA A 127 -28.47 5.55 10.72
N LEU A 128 -27.79 4.42 10.46
CA LEU A 128 -26.92 4.24 9.30
C LEU A 128 -27.59 3.27 8.34
N PHE A 129 -27.66 3.64 7.06
CA PHE A 129 -28.26 2.80 6.02
C PHE A 129 -27.31 2.67 4.83
N HIS A 130 -27.45 1.58 4.09
CA HIS A 130 -26.64 1.33 2.90
C HIS A 130 -27.38 0.42 1.92
N GLN A 131 -27.21 0.68 0.62
CA GLN A 131 -27.59 -0.23 -0.44
C GLN A 131 -26.36 -0.53 -1.31
N ARG A 132 -26.07 -1.83 -1.50
CA ARG A 132 -24.91 -2.29 -2.26
C ARG A 132 -25.30 -2.70 -3.68
N TYR A 133 -24.47 -2.34 -4.65
CA TYR A 133 -24.45 -2.96 -5.97
C TYR A 133 -23.25 -3.91 -6.03
N SER A 134 -23.44 -5.15 -6.50
CA SER A 134 -22.38 -6.16 -6.60
C SER A 134 -22.19 -6.58 -8.05
N THR A 135 -20.94 -6.83 -8.44
CA THR A 135 -20.58 -7.46 -9.73
C THR A 135 -20.85 -8.97 -9.76
N ASN A 136 -21.34 -9.54 -8.65
CA ASN A 136 -21.57 -10.98 -8.47
C ASN A 136 -23.08 -11.23 -8.41
N THR A 137 -23.55 -12.29 -9.05
CA THR A 137 -24.95 -12.73 -9.00
C THR A 137 -25.26 -13.63 -7.81
N PHE A 138 -24.25 -14.12 -7.09
CA PHE A 138 -24.44 -15.01 -5.94
C PHE A 138 -24.66 -14.23 -4.64
N PRO A 139 -25.80 -14.43 -3.95
CA PRO A 139 -26.14 -13.70 -2.74
C PRO A 139 -25.25 -14.14 -1.58
N THR A 140 -24.58 -13.17 -0.96
CA THR A 140 -23.80 -13.42 0.24
C THR A 140 -24.27 -12.47 1.35
N TRP A 141 -25.13 -12.97 2.24
CA TRP A 141 -25.79 -12.19 3.31
C TRP A 141 -24.79 -11.42 4.19
N LYS A 142 -23.64 -12.04 4.53
CA LYS A 142 -22.61 -11.40 5.36
C LYS A 142 -21.96 -10.16 4.71
N LEU A 143 -21.98 -10.06 3.38
CA LEU A 143 -21.39 -8.95 2.62
C LEU A 143 -22.36 -7.77 2.41
N ALA A 144 -23.63 -7.90 2.80
CA ALA A 144 -24.51 -6.74 2.92
C ALA A 144 -23.94 -5.77 3.97
N GLN A 145 -24.22 -4.49 3.82
CA GLN A 145 -23.82 -3.44 4.76
C GLN A 145 -25.07 -2.79 5.39
N PRO A 146 -24.97 -2.06 6.52
CA PRO A 146 -23.75 -1.66 7.25
C PRO A 146 -22.88 -2.82 7.77
N PHE A 147 -21.59 -2.54 7.95
CA PHE A 147 -20.70 -3.31 8.83
C PHE A 147 -20.85 -2.80 10.27
N ARG A 148 -19.86 -3.02 11.14
CA ARG A 148 -20.04 -2.79 12.59
C ARG A 148 -20.00 -1.30 12.93
N PHE A 149 -19.08 -0.57 12.31
CA PHE A 149 -18.90 0.86 12.49
C PHE A 149 -19.11 1.66 11.20
N LEU A 150 -19.12 0.97 10.04
CA LEU A 150 -19.00 1.58 8.73
C LEU A 150 -20.12 1.17 7.75
N ALA A 151 -20.59 2.13 6.97
CA ALA A 151 -21.19 1.93 5.65
C ALA A 151 -20.33 2.63 4.59
N HIS A 152 -19.93 1.90 3.55
CA HIS A 152 -19.02 2.33 2.52
C HIS A 152 -19.67 2.27 1.14
N ASN A 153 -19.83 3.44 0.53
CA ASN A 153 -20.17 3.58 -0.87
C ASN A 153 -18.91 3.89 -1.67
N GLY A 154 -18.37 2.90 -2.37
CA GLY A 154 -17.08 3.04 -3.06
C GLY A 154 -16.34 1.72 -3.24
N GLU A 155 -15.05 1.81 -3.55
CA GLU A 155 -14.13 0.67 -3.73
C GLU A 155 -12.73 1.06 -3.24
N ILE A 156 -12.11 0.25 -2.38
CA ILE A 156 -10.73 0.48 -1.91
C ILE A 156 -9.76 -0.17 -2.89
N ASN A 157 -9.10 0.62 -3.73
CA ASN A 157 -8.22 0.14 -4.79
C ASN A 157 -6.84 -0.33 -4.29
N THR A 158 -6.45 0.05 -3.06
CA THR A 158 -5.22 -0.44 -2.38
C THR A 158 -5.45 -1.65 -1.47
N VAL A 159 -6.65 -2.26 -1.49
CA VAL A 159 -7.07 -3.29 -0.51
C VAL A 159 -6.09 -4.46 -0.36
N GLN A 160 -5.45 -4.92 -1.44
CA GLN A 160 -4.47 -6.01 -1.38
C GLN A 160 -3.26 -5.62 -0.54
N GLY A 161 -2.69 -4.43 -0.79
CA GLY A 161 -1.60 -3.87 0.01
C GLY A 161 -2.01 -3.69 1.47
N ASN A 162 -3.16 -3.06 1.71
CA ASN A 162 -3.68 -2.81 3.05
C ASN A 162 -3.85 -4.09 3.87
N ARG A 163 -4.37 -5.17 3.25
CA ARG A 163 -4.48 -6.49 3.88
C ARG A 163 -3.12 -7.08 4.22
N THR A 164 -2.17 -6.99 3.30
CA THR A 164 -0.80 -7.47 3.48
C THR A 164 -0.10 -6.74 4.63
N TRP A 165 -0.25 -5.41 4.70
CA TRP A 165 0.32 -4.61 5.78
C TRP A 165 -0.34 -4.87 7.13
N MET A 166 -1.66 -5.02 7.18
CA MET A 166 -2.35 -5.44 8.40
C MET A 166 -1.97 -6.86 8.84
N ARG A 167 -1.74 -7.80 7.90
CA ARG A 167 -1.18 -9.13 8.19
C ARG A 167 0.24 -9.01 8.77
N ALA A 168 1.08 -8.15 8.20
CA ALA A 168 2.43 -7.90 8.71
C ALA A 168 2.44 -7.32 10.14
N ARG A 169 1.40 -6.56 10.50
CA ARG A 169 1.23 -6.00 11.85
C ARG A 169 0.65 -7.00 12.85
N ALA A 170 -0.04 -8.04 12.38
CA ALA A 170 -0.91 -8.87 13.22
C ALA A 170 -0.26 -9.36 14.51
N SER A 171 1.00 -9.80 14.48
CA SER A 171 1.74 -10.28 15.66
C SER A 171 2.18 -9.18 16.64
N SER A 172 2.28 -7.94 16.17
CA SER A 172 2.74 -6.77 16.94
C SER A 172 1.61 -5.93 17.55
N LEU A 173 0.36 -6.23 17.19
CA LEU A 173 -0.80 -5.50 17.71
C LEU A 173 -1.03 -5.82 19.18
N ALA A 174 -1.26 -4.79 19.99
CA ALA A 174 -1.71 -4.93 21.37
C ALA A 174 -2.53 -3.70 21.77
N PHE A 175 -3.52 -3.86 22.65
CA PHE A 175 -4.12 -2.70 23.30
C PHE A 175 -3.23 -2.20 24.44
N ALA A 176 -3.43 -0.94 24.84
CA ALA A 176 -2.68 -0.31 25.92
C ALA A 176 -2.86 -1.00 27.29
N ASP A 177 -3.96 -1.75 27.47
CA ASP A 177 -4.23 -2.56 28.67
C ASP A 177 -3.48 -3.90 28.70
N GLY A 178 -2.66 -4.18 27.69
CA GLY A 178 -1.88 -5.42 27.57
C GLY A 178 -2.61 -6.55 26.84
N THR A 179 -3.82 -6.32 26.31
CA THR A 179 -4.52 -7.31 25.47
C THR A 179 -3.65 -7.68 24.26
N PRO A 180 -3.24 -8.95 24.11
CA PRO A 180 -2.24 -9.32 23.12
C PRO A 180 -2.84 -9.56 21.73
N ALA A 181 -1.99 -9.50 20.71
CA ALA A 181 -2.30 -9.81 19.30
C ALA A 181 -3.18 -11.05 19.10
N ALA A 182 -2.88 -12.13 19.82
CA ALA A 182 -3.62 -13.40 19.71
C ALA A 182 -5.11 -13.27 20.04
N ALA A 183 -5.47 -12.36 20.96
CA ALA A 183 -6.86 -12.08 21.31
C ALA A 183 -7.57 -11.24 20.24
N LEU A 184 -6.81 -10.43 19.50
CA LEU A 184 -7.30 -9.51 18.45
C LEU A 184 -7.42 -10.19 17.07
N ALA A 185 -6.82 -11.37 16.90
CA ALA A 185 -6.82 -12.12 15.66
C ALA A 185 -8.22 -12.65 15.28
N PRO A 186 -8.57 -12.71 13.97
CA PRO A 186 -7.82 -12.13 12.85
C PRO A 186 -7.92 -10.59 12.87
N ALA A 187 -6.80 -9.91 12.56
CA ALA A 187 -6.75 -8.44 12.58
C ALA A 187 -7.59 -7.82 11.45
N VAL A 188 -7.54 -8.45 10.27
CA VAL A 188 -8.27 -8.03 9.07
C VAL A 188 -8.78 -9.27 8.33
N SER A 189 -9.94 -9.15 7.66
CA SER A 189 -10.41 -10.18 6.75
C SER A 189 -9.58 -10.21 5.46
N LEU A 190 -9.05 -11.38 5.09
CA LEU A 190 -8.29 -11.56 3.84
C LEU A 190 -9.17 -11.97 2.65
N SER A 191 -10.39 -12.46 2.90
CA SER A 191 -11.29 -13.04 1.88
C SER A 191 -12.66 -12.34 1.79
N GLY A 192 -12.94 -11.36 2.63
CA GLY A 192 -14.17 -10.55 2.61
C GLY A 192 -14.18 -9.46 1.53
N SER A 193 -15.18 -8.57 1.59
CA SER A 193 -15.12 -7.34 0.80
C SER A 193 -14.01 -6.42 1.32
N ASP A 194 -13.60 -5.50 0.47
CA ASP A 194 -12.71 -4.39 0.78
C ASP A 194 -13.18 -3.59 2.01
N SER A 195 -14.46 -3.28 2.08
CA SER A 195 -15.04 -2.46 3.14
C SER A 195 -15.22 -3.23 4.46
N LEU A 196 -15.35 -4.56 4.43
CA LEU A 196 -15.23 -5.37 5.64
C LEU A 196 -13.81 -5.29 6.21
N SER A 197 -12.80 -5.27 5.32
CA SER A 197 -11.39 -5.17 5.72
C SER A 197 -11.12 -3.80 6.37
N LEU A 198 -11.69 -2.73 5.79
CA LEU A 198 -11.62 -1.38 6.35
C LEU A 198 -12.32 -1.30 7.72
N ASP A 199 -13.53 -1.85 7.85
CA ASP A 199 -14.29 -1.89 9.11
C ASP A 199 -13.53 -2.64 10.22
N ASN A 200 -12.84 -3.75 9.89
CA ASN A 200 -12.05 -4.50 10.88
C ASN A 200 -10.87 -3.68 11.42
N THR A 201 -10.16 -2.98 10.55
CA THR A 201 -9.05 -2.11 10.95
C THR A 201 -9.55 -0.92 11.76
N LEU A 202 -10.65 -0.29 11.32
CA LEU A 202 -11.31 0.82 12.03
C LEU A 202 -11.75 0.41 13.44
N GLU A 203 -12.38 -0.75 13.57
CA GLU A 203 -12.82 -1.34 14.84
C GLU A 203 -11.64 -1.52 15.82
N LEU A 204 -10.51 -2.07 15.36
CA LEU A 204 -9.33 -2.23 16.21
C LEU A 204 -8.76 -0.89 16.66
N LEU A 205 -8.63 0.08 15.75
CA LEU A 205 -8.14 1.42 16.10
C LEU A 205 -9.06 2.11 17.13
N HIS A 206 -10.38 1.98 16.95
CA HIS A 206 -11.37 2.55 17.84
C HIS A 206 -11.30 1.94 19.24
N HIS A 207 -11.35 0.61 19.34
CA HIS A 207 -11.22 -0.06 20.64
C HIS A 207 -9.83 0.09 21.28
N GLY A 208 -8.81 0.40 20.48
CA GLY A 208 -7.48 0.82 20.95
C GLY A 208 -7.45 2.19 21.64
N GLY A 209 -8.55 2.95 21.59
CA GLY A 209 -8.73 4.22 22.32
C GLY A 209 -8.85 5.46 21.43
N ARG A 210 -8.92 5.30 20.09
CA ARG A 210 -9.12 6.43 19.17
C ARG A 210 -10.61 6.68 18.93
N SER A 211 -10.98 7.93 18.69
CA SER A 211 -12.30 8.22 18.12
C SER A 211 -12.38 7.69 16.68
N LEU A 212 -13.59 7.43 16.17
CA LEU A 212 -13.77 7.02 14.77
C LEU A 212 -13.24 8.08 13.80
N ALA A 213 -13.39 9.36 14.12
CA ALA A 213 -12.86 10.46 13.32
C ALA A 213 -11.33 10.42 13.23
N HIS A 214 -10.63 10.20 14.35
CA HIS A 214 -9.17 10.01 14.38
C HIS A 214 -8.77 8.81 13.53
N ALA A 215 -9.38 7.64 13.78
CA ALA A 215 -9.05 6.42 13.05
C ALA A 215 -9.28 6.57 11.54
N LEU A 216 -10.34 7.25 11.11
CA LEU A 216 -10.60 7.52 9.69
C LEU A 216 -9.65 8.56 9.09
N MET A 217 -9.26 9.60 9.82
CA MET A 217 -8.22 10.53 9.37
C MET A 217 -6.85 9.85 9.22
N MET A 218 -6.61 8.75 9.94
CA MET A 218 -5.42 7.93 9.81
C MET A 218 -5.50 6.95 8.63
N LEU A 219 -6.65 6.30 8.41
CA LEU A 219 -6.84 5.31 7.34
C LEU A 219 -7.09 5.94 5.97
N VAL A 220 -7.89 7.01 5.93
CA VAL A 220 -8.33 7.72 4.72
C VAL A 220 -8.01 9.22 4.88
N PRO A 221 -6.72 9.60 4.95
CA PRO A 221 -6.34 10.99 5.16
C PRO A 221 -6.71 11.87 3.98
N GLU A 222 -6.95 13.16 4.25
CA GLU A 222 -7.05 14.17 3.20
C GLU A 222 -5.69 14.35 2.49
N PRO A 223 -5.64 14.96 1.29
CA PRO A 223 -4.35 15.30 0.69
C PRO A 223 -3.68 16.38 1.55
N TRP A 224 -2.44 16.17 1.98
CA TRP A 224 -1.78 17.06 2.94
C TRP A 224 -0.37 17.47 2.50
N GLU A 225 0.31 16.60 1.79
CA GLU A 225 1.72 16.67 1.40
C GLU A 225 2.01 17.98 0.65
N GLN A 226 1.20 18.29 -0.38
CA GLN A 226 1.41 19.44 -1.26
C GLN A 226 0.47 20.62 -1.01
N LEU A 227 -0.39 20.61 0.03
CA LEU A 227 -1.38 21.66 0.27
C LEU A 227 -0.77 22.87 1.00
N PRO A 228 -0.59 24.06 0.38
CA PRO A 228 0.16 25.16 1.00
C PRO A 228 -0.51 25.79 2.22
N ARG A 229 -1.84 25.68 2.36
CA ARG A 229 -2.65 26.39 3.38
C ARG A 229 -3.17 25.49 4.50
N MET A 230 -2.55 24.34 4.75
CA MET A 230 -2.93 23.46 5.85
C MET A 230 -2.36 23.96 7.19
N PRO A 231 -3.17 24.02 8.27
CA PRO A 231 -2.68 24.33 9.62
C PRO A 231 -1.54 23.40 10.06
N VAL A 232 -0.53 23.94 10.74
CA VAL A 232 0.68 23.19 11.14
C VAL A 232 0.34 21.97 11.99
N GLY A 233 -0.59 22.10 12.95
CA GLY A 233 -1.01 20.97 13.79
C GLY A 233 -1.66 19.83 12.99
N LEU A 234 -2.48 20.17 11.99
CA LEU A 234 -3.13 19.19 11.12
C LEU A 234 -2.12 18.50 10.18
N ARG A 235 -1.17 19.26 9.61
CA ARG A 235 -0.06 18.68 8.84
C ARG A 235 0.76 17.71 9.67
N ALA A 236 1.11 18.11 10.90
CA ALA A 236 1.87 17.28 11.81
C ALA A 236 1.11 16.00 12.21
N PHE A 237 -0.21 16.09 12.39
CA PHE A 237 -1.05 14.91 12.59
C PHE A 237 -0.92 13.93 11.41
N TYR A 238 -1.06 14.41 10.18
CA TYR A 238 -1.00 13.51 9.02
C TYR A 238 0.40 12.95 8.77
N ASP A 239 1.46 13.74 8.91
CA ASP A 239 2.85 13.26 8.78
C ASP A 239 3.20 12.20 9.84
N PHE A 240 2.77 12.41 11.08
CA PHE A 240 2.92 11.41 12.13
C PHE A 240 2.25 10.08 11.75
N HIS A 241 1.00 10.13 11.29
CA HIS A 241 0.23 8.93 10.95
C HIS A 241 0.68 8.27 9.63
N ALA A 242 1.22 9.03 8.68
CA ALA A 242 1.82 8.49 7.44
C ALA A 242 3.01 7.56 7.73
N GLY A 243 3.74 7.81 8.83
CA GLY A 243 4.78 6.90 9.33
C GLY A 243 4.25 5.61 9.98
N LEU A 244 2.98 5.58 10.36
CA LEU A 244 2.35 4.47 11.08
C LEU A 244 1.46 3.60 10.21
N MET A 245 0.71 4.18 9.27
CA MET A 245 -0.34 3.50 8.50
C MET A 245 -0.33 3.95 7.06
N GLU A 246 -0.31 2.97 6.17
CA GLU A 246 -0.55 3.17 4.75
C GLU A 246 -2.02 3.51 4.47
N GLN A 247 -2.25 4.21 3.36
CA GLN A 247 -3.54 4.80 3.09
C GLN A 247 -4.48 3.80 2.41
N TRP A 248 -5.72 3.77 2.87
CA TRP A 248 -6.81 3.02 2.29
C TRP A 248 -7.48 3.89 1.23
N ASP A 249 -6.94 3.79 0.02
CA ASP A 249 -7.26 4.68 -1.10
C ASP A 249 -8.32 4.09 -2.03
N GLY A 250 -8.89 4.93 -2.86
CA GLY A 250 -9.98 4.64 -3.78
C GLY A 250 -11.23 5.48 -3.47
N PRO A 251 -12.23 5.48 -4.38
CA PRO A 251 -13.47 6.19 -4.15
C PRO A 251 -14.13 5.72 -2.86
N ALA A 252 -14.43 6.63 -1.94
CA ALA A 252 -15.09 6.29 -0.69
C ALA A 252 -15.96 7.43 -0.19
N ALA A 253 -17.26 7.18 -0.10
CA ALA A 253 -18.16 7.89 0.80
C ALA A 253 -18.44 6.97 1.99
N LEU A 254 -17.94 7.35 3.17
CA LEU A 254 -18.03 6.58 4.39
C LEU A 254 -19.01 7.24 5.33
N ALA A 255 -20.04 6.52 5.76
CA ALA A 255 -20.86 6.86 6.92
C ALA A 255 -20.45 5.96 8.07
N PHE A 256 -20.30 6.51 9.27
CA PHE A 256 -19.77 5.78 10.41
C PHE A 256 -20.43 6.15 11.73
N SER A 257 -20.45 5.23 12.70
CA SER A 257 -20.97 5.48 14.05
C SER A 257 -20.46 4.48 15.08
N ASP A 258 -20.24 4.95 16.31
CA ASP A 258 -19.95 4.14 17.52
C ASP A 258 -21.19 3.97 18.42
N GLY A 259 -22.37 4.39 17.94
CA GLY A 259 -23.63 4.40 18.69
C GLY A 259 -23.84 5.62 19.58
N VAL A 260 -22.85 6.50 19.71
CA VAL A 260 -22.93 7.78 20.44
C VAL A 260 -22.74 8.97 19.49
N ARG A 261 -21.82 8.82 18.55
CA ARG A 261 -21.49 9.77 17.50
C ARG A 261 -21.77 9.13 16.16
N ALA A 262 -22.17 9.95 15.19
CA ALA A 262 -22.37 9.53 13.81
C ALA A 262 -21.77 10.55 12.88
N GLY A 263 -21.11 10.12 11.82
CA GLY A 263 -20.43 11.03 10.92
C GLY A 263 -20.34 10.51 9.50
N ALA A 264 -19.81 11.37 8.65
CA ALA A 264 -19.52 11.05 7.27
C ALA A 264 -18.19 11.65 6.85
N THR A 265 -17.47 10.94 5.97
CA THR A 265 -16.23 11.43 5.37
C THR A 265 -16.10 10.97 3.91
N LEU A 266 -15.33 11.72 3.13
CA LEU A 266 -14.97 11.37 1.76
C LEU A 266 -13.49 11.00 1.65
N ASP A 267 -13.19 10.17 0.66
CA ASP A 267 -11.83 9.89 0.22
C ASP A 267 -11.08 11.18 -0.16
N ARG A 268 -9.75 11.05 -0.22
CA ARG A 268 -8.82 12.14 -0.57
C ARG A 268 -9.24 12.95 -1.79
N ASN A 269 -9.83 12.31 -2.78
CA ASN A 269 -10.15 12.89 -4.09
C ASN A 269 -11.63 13.31 -4.20
N GLY A 270 -12.47 12.95 -3.23
CA GLY A 270 -13.90 13.25 -3.22
C GLY A 270 -14.64 12.58 -4.38
N LEU A 271 -14.31 11.32 -4.67
CA LEU A 271 -14.78 10.61 -5.88
C LEU A 271 -16.23 10.12 -5.77
N ARG A 272 -16.84 10.24 -4.59
CA ARG A 272 -18.23 9.88 -4.32
C ARG A 272 -19.02 11.08 -3.79
N PRO A 273 -20.30 11.23 -4.16
CA PRO A 273 -21.10 12.34 -3.68
C PRO A 273 -21.53 12.13 -2.23
N LEU A 274 -21.55 13.21 -1.45
CA LEU A 274 -22.16 13.23 -0.13
C LEU A 274 -22.77 14.61 0.16
N ARG A 275 -24.09 14.63 0.42
CA ARG A 275 -24.89 15.81 0.73
C ARG A 275 -25.48 15.67 2.12
N TRP A 276 -25.69 16.80 2.78
CA TRP A 276 -26.30 16.80 4.11
C TRP A 276 -27.21 18.00 4.34
N ALA A 277 -28.13 17.87 5.29
CA ALA A 277 -29.03 18.91 5.75
C ALA A 277 -29.22 18.83 7.27
N LEU A 278 -29.44 19.99 7.90
CA LEU A 278 -29.76 20.15 9.31
C LEU A 278 -31.06 20.95 9.46
N THR A 279 -31.97 20.49 10.31
CA THR A 279 -33.23 21.16 10.64
C THR A 279 -33.15 21.90 11.98
N ASP A 280 -34.09 22.81 12.22
CA ASP A 280 -34.19 23.60 13.47
C ASP A 280 -34.56 22.77 14.70
N ASP A 281 -35.22 21.63 14.51
CA ASP A 281 -35.52 20.62 15.54
C ASP A 281 -34.37 19.62 15.79
N GLY A 282 -33.22 19.81 15.12
CA GLY A 282 -31.98 19.07 15.39
C GLY A 282 -31.81 17.76 14.62
N ILE A 283 -32.65 17.49 13.61
CA ILE A 283 -32.46 16.33 12.73
C ILE A 283 -31.36 16.61 11.71
N PHE A 284 -30.32 15.78 11.75
CA PHE A 284 -29.24 15.79 10.77
C PHE A 284 -29.37 14.60 9.81
N VAL A 285 -29.36 14.88 8.51
CA VAL A 285 -29.39 13.85 7.47
C VAL A 285 -28.18 14.01 6.57
N ALA A 286 -27.46 12.91 6.32
CA ALA A 286 -26.43 12.81 5.29
C ALA A 286 -26.72 11.63 4.36
N GLY A 287 -26.46 11.80 3.06
CA GLY A 287 -26.66 10.75 2.07
C GLY A 287 -25.93 11.02 0.76
N SER A 288 -25.85 10.00 -0.08
CA SER A 288 -25.20 10.09 -1.40
C SER A 288 -25.92 11.06 -2.34
N GLU A 289 -27.23 11.27 -2.14
CA GLU A 289 -28.06 12.18 -2.92
C GLU A 289 -28.88 13.11 -2.03
N ALA A 290 -29.07 14.35 -2.48
CA ALA A 290 -29.99 15.27 -1.83
C ALA A 290 -31.43 14.81 -2.06
N GLY A 291 -32.24 14.76 -1.00
CA GLY A 291 -33.64 14.31 -1.07
C GLY A 291 -33.86 12.81 -0.80
N THR A 292 -32.82 12.08 -0.42
CA THR A 292 -32.94 10.66 0.01
C THR A 292 -33.92 10.50 1.17
N VAL A 293 -33.94 11.46 2.10
CA VAL A 293 -34.92 11.55 3.19
C VAL A 293 -35.80 12.77 2.94
N ALA A 294 -37.12 12.58 3.00
CA ALA A 294 -38.07 13.67 2.91
C ALA A 294 -38.00 14.52 4.18
N LEU A 295 -37.64 15.81 4.02
CA LEU A 295 -37.58 16.79 5.09
C LEU A 295 -38.52 17.95 4.76
N ASP A 296 -39.21 18.49 5.76
CA ASP A 296 -39.96 19.74 5.59
C ASP A 296 -38.97 20.87 5.33
N GLN A 297 -39.04 21.44 4.12
CA GLN A 297 -38.10 22.48 3.70
C GLN A 297 -38.21 23.76 4.54
N ALA A 298 -39.33 23.99 5.23
CA ALA A 298 -39.48 25.14 6.13
C ALA A 298 -38.61 25.03 7.41
N THR A 299 -38.28 23.81 7.83
CA THR A 299 -37.49 23.52 9.03
C THR A 299 -35.98 23.47 8.76
N VAL A 300 -35.55 23.37 7.49
CA VAL A 300 -34.14 23.19 7.14
C VAL A 300 -33.37 24.50 7.31
N ILE A 301 -32.43 24.54 8.26
CA ILE A 301 -31.61 25.71 8.58
C ILE A 301 -30.26 25.71 7.85
N GLU A 302 -29.75 24.54 7.45
CA GLU A 302 -28.48 24.43 6.74
C GLU A 302 -28.47 23.25 5.77
N LYS A 303 -27.78 23.43 4.64
CA LYS A 303 -27.49 22.37 3.67
C LYS A 303 -26.04 22.48 3.22
N GLY A 304 -25.41 21.34 3.03
CA GLY A 304 -24.02 21.29 2.58
C GLY A 304 -23.69 20.04 1.77
N ARG A 305 -22.40 19.94 1.46
CA ARG A 305 -21.77 18.79 0.84
C ARG A 305 -20.39 18.59 1.43
N LEU A 306 -19.89 17.36 1.40
CA LEU A 306 -18.47 17.12 1.63
C LEU A 306 -17.70 17.24 0.32
N GLY A 307 -16.54 17.88 0.39
CA GLY A 307 -15.51 17.88 -0.64
C GLY A 307 -14.41 16.85 -0.36
N PRO A 308 -13.36 16.82 -1.21
CA PRO A 308 -12.24 15.89 -1.09
C PRO A 308 -11.62 15.89 0.32
N GLY A 309 -11.51 14.72 0.93
CA GLY A 309 -10.96 14.50 2.27
C GLY A 309 -11.76 15.11 3.42
N GLN A 310 -12.93 15.72 3.18
CA GLN A 310 -13.69 16.38 4.24
C GLN A 310 -14.42 15.40 5.15
N MET A 311 -14.71 15.84 6.37
CA MET A 311 -15.45 15.07 7.37
C MET A 311 -16.47 15.95 8.10
N ILE A 312 -17.57 15.34 8.56
CA ILE A 312 -18.57 15.96 9.43
C ILE A 312 -18.98 14.94 10.50
N LEU A 313 -19.25 15.41 11.72
CA LEU A 313 -19.60 14.56 12.85
C LEU A 313 -20.76 15.16 13.64
N VAL A 314 -21.72 14.33 14.00
CA VAL A 314 -22.80 14.62 14.96
C VAL A 314 -22.48 13.91 16.26
N ASP A 315 -22.50 14.65 17.36
CA ASP A 315 -22.30 14.10 18.70
C ASP A 315 -23.61 14.20 19.48
N THR A 316 -24.22 13.05 19.79
CA THR A 316 -25.52 13.01 20.48
C THR A 316 -25.42 13.22 21.99
N GLU A 317 -24.24 13.01 22.59
CA GLU A 317 -23.98 13.32 24.00
C GLU A 317 -23.77 14.81 24.20
N ARG A 318 -22.95 15.44 23.35
CA ARG A 318 -22.67 16.89 23.41
C ARG A 318 -23.83 17.73 22.86
N GLY A 319 -24.61 17.17 21.94
CA GLY A 319 -25.67 17.88 21.23
C GLY A 319 -25.09 18.89 20.24
N GLY A 320 -24.72 18.44 19.04
CA GLY A 320 -24.28 19.35 17.99
C GLY A 320 -23.61 18.68 16.78
N VAL A 321 -23.25 19.53 15.82
CA VAL A 321 -22.56 19.13 14.57
C VAL A 321 -21.20 19.79 14.51
N LEU A 322 -20.14 18.98 14.50
CA LEU A 322 -18.76 19.38 14.27
C LEU A 322 -18.47 19.33 12.77
N ARG A 323 -18.19 20.51 12.19
CA ARG A 323 -17.81 20.67 10.78
C ARG A 323 -16.33 20.34 10.60
N ASN A 324 -15.92 20.17 9.34
CA ASN A 324 -14.58 19.69 8.96
C ASN A 324 -13.41 20.33 9.73
N ASP A 325 -13.31 21.65 9.71
CA ASP A 325 -12.13 22.35 10.23
C ASP A 325 -12.07 22.27 11.76
N ASP A 326 -13.21 22.47 12.44
CA ASP A 326 -13.31 22.36 13.90
C ASP A 326 -13.02 20.92 14.35
N LEU A 327 -13.63 19.93 13.69
CA LEU A 327 -13.43 18.51 13.99
C LEU A 327 -11.97 18.10 13.84
N LYS A 328 -11.35 18.44 12.70
CA LYS A 328 -9.96 18.07 12.43
C LYS A 328 -8.98 18.81 13.33
N THR A 329 -9.29 20.04 13.70
CA THR A 329 -8.50 20.79 14.70
C THR A 329 -8.58 20.12 16.07
N GLU A 330 -9.78 19.70 16.49
CA GLU A 330 -9.98 18.99 17.76
C GLU A 330 -9.21 17.65 17.77
N VAL A 331 -9.33 16.84 16.71
CA VAL A 331 -8.63 15.55 16.57
C VAL A 331 -7.11 15.74 16.51
N ALA A 332 -6.62 16.66 15.68
CA ALA A 332 -5.19 16.94 15.55
C ALA A 332 -4.59 17.56 16.83
N GLY A 333 -5.41 18.21 17.66
CA GLY A 333 -5.03 18.76 18.96
C GLY A 333 -4.93 17.73 20.09
N GLY A 334 -5.32 16.47 19.86
CA GLY A 334 -5.32 15.42 20.89
C GLY A 334 -3.94 15.02 21.42
N ALA A 335 -2.86 15.36 20.69
CA ALA A 335 -1.48 15.13 21.12
C ALA A 335 -0.52 16.15 20.46
N PRO A 336 0.69 16.38 21.02
CA PRO A 336 1.64 17.34 20.48
C PRO A 336 2.45 16.77 19.31
N TYR A 337 1.77 16.33 18.24
CA TYR A 337 2.40 15.65 17.10
C TYR A 337 3.57 16.43 16.47
N ALA A 338 3.47 17.76 16.39
CA ALA A 338 4.55 18.59 15.85
C ALA A 338 5.82 18.54 16.71
N ALA A 339 5.66 18.47 18.04
CA ALA A 339 6.80 18.33 18.95
C ALA A 339 7.43 16.94 18.83
N TRP A 340 6.61 15.89 18.76
CA TRP A 340 7.10 14.52 18.56
C TRP A 340 7.84 14.35 17.24
N LEU A 341 7.33 14.92 16.14
CA LEU A 341 8.03 14.92 14.87
C LEU A 341 9.36 15.65 14.96
N ALA A 342 9.41 16.83 15.59
CA ALA A 342 10.64 17.60 15.74
C ALA A 342 11.70 16.88 16.61
N GLU A 343 11.27 16.08 17.58
CA GLU A 343 12.15 15.36 18.49
C GLU A 343 12.68 14.04 17.89
N TYR A 344 11.81 13.25 17.24
CA TYR A 344 12.14 11.89 16.83
C TYR A 344 12.35 11.70 15.32
N ARG A 345 11.77 12.54 14.46
CA ARG A 345 11.83 12.32 13.02
C ARG A 345 13.16 12.81 12.42
N VAL A 346 13.74 11.97 11.57
CA VAL A 346 14.83 12.36 10.67
C VAL A 346 14.23 12.65 9.29
N VAL A 347 14.45 13.84 8.76
CA VAL A 347 14.00 14.24 7.40
C VAL A 347 15.22 14.31 6.48
N LEU A 348 15.18 13.57 5.37
CA LEU A 348 16.21 13.62 4.33
C LEU A 348 15.74 14.45 3.14
N ASP A 349 15.67 15.76 3.34
CA ASP A 349 15.42 16.74 2.27
C ASP A 349 16.71 17.53 2.01
N LEU A 350 17.57 16.97 1.15
CA LEU A 350 18.84 17.61 0.80
C LEU A 350 18.61 18.56 -0.39
N PRO A 351 18.78 19.89 -0.22
CA PRO A 351 18.53 20.84 -1.30
C PRO A 351 19.41 20.53 -2.51
N ALA A 352 18.82 20.52 -3.71
CA ALA A 352 19.56 20.45 -4.95
C ALA A 352 20.52 21.65 -5.02
N THR A 353 21.83 21.39 -4.96
CA THR A 353 22.83 22.47 -5.06
C THR A 353 22.70 23.12 -6.44
N LYS A 354 22.31 24.39 -6.48
CA LYS A 354 22.69 25.27 -7.59
C LYS A 354 24.22 25.36 -7.57
N PRO A 355 24.91 25.32 -8.72
CA PRO A 355 26.36 25.51 -8.73
C PRO A 355 26.67 26.97 -8.39
N GLU A 356 27.06 27.25 -7.15
CA GLU A 356 27.76 28.49 -6.82
C GLU A 356 29.25 28.30 -7.17
N LEU A 357 29.68 28.94 -8.25
CA LEU A 357 31.08 29.20 -8.54
C LEU A 357 31.64 30.11 -7.45
N THR A 358 32.37 29.57 -6.47
CA THR A 358 33.42 30.33 -5.76
C THR A 358 34.59 29.43 -5.37
N ALA A 359 35.76 30.07 -5.36
CA ALA A 359 37.09 29.48 -5.40
C ALA A 359 37.47 28.65 -4.16
N VAL A 360 38.30 27.64 -4.42
CA VAL A 360 38.97 26.76 -3.45
C VAL A 360 39.99 27.53 -2.61
N PRO A 361 40.03 27.35 -1.28
CA PRO A 361 41.26 27.32 -0.52
C PRO A 361 41.66 25.87 -0.24
N ASP A 362 42.93 25.58 -0.52
CA ASP A 362 43.62 24.30 -0.41
C ASP A 362 43.57 23.67 1.01
N PRO A 363 43.22 22.38 1.16
CA PRO A 363 43.29 21.67 2.44
C PRO A 363 44.49 20.70 2.50
N ALA A 364 45.30 20.83 3.56
CA ALA A 364 46.19 19.77 4.01
C ALA A 364 45.57 19.00 5.20
N SER A 365 45.64 17.66 5.13
CA SER A 365 45.34 16.62 6.15
C SER A 365 43.84 16.40 6.49
N ASP A 366 43.28 15.20 6.69
CA ASP A 366 43.86 13.87 6.88
C ASP A 366 42.77 12.77 6.64
N ALA A 367 43.21 11.66 6.04
CA ALA A 367 42.65 10.29 5.90
C ALA A 367 41.14 9.98 6.15
N ARG A 368 40.39 9.59 5.09
CA ARG A 368 39.28 8.59 5.11
C ARG A 368 39.02 7.93 3.74
N HIS A 369 38.83 6.61 3.77
CA HIS A 369 38.18 5.67 2.84
C HIS A 369 38.30 5.89 1.31
N ASP A 370 39.12 5.05 0.69
CA ASP A 370 39.23 4.87 -0.76
C ASP A 370 37.95 4.29 -1.37
N LEU A 371 37.10 5.18 -1.89
CA LEU A 371 36.29 4.88 -3.06
C LEU A 371 37.22 5.02 -4.26
N ALA A 372 37.53 3.91 -4.93
CA ALA A 372 38.38 3.91 -6.12
C ALA A 372 37.81 4.86 -7.18
N ALA A 373 38.50 6.00 -7.36
CA ALA A 373 38.18 7.00 -8.35
C ALA A 373 38.50 6.48 -9.76
N VAL A 374 37.53 6.53 -10.66
CA VAL A 374 37.76 6.40 -12.11
C VAL A 374 38.40 7.71 -12.59
N PRO A 375 39.55 7.69 -13.31
CA PRO A 375 40.24 8.91 -13.69
C PRO A 375 39.47 9.66 -14.78
N ASN A 376 38.81 10.77 -14.42
CA ASN A 376 38.35 11.75 -15.39
C ASN A 376 39.49 12.73 -15.70
N ALA A 377 40.34 12.37 -16.65
CA ALA A 377 41.31 13.29 -17.25
C ALA A 377 40.84 13.64 -18.66
N ALA A 378 40.38 14.87 -18.85
CA ALA A 378 40.10 15.44 -20.15
C ALA A 378 41.40 15.57 -20.97
N ALA A 379 41.75 14.52 -21.72
CA ALA A 379 42.81 14.59 -22.70
C ALA A 379 42.29 15.26 -23.98
N THR A 380 42.97 16.32 -24.42
CA THR A 380 42.73 16.98 -25.71
C THR A 380 43.57 16.32 -26.80
N GLY A 381 42.93 15.88 -27.89
CA GLY A 381 43.62 15.37 -29.07
C GLY A 381 44.14 16.49 -29.98
N PRO A 382 45.05 16.18 -30.94
CA PRO A 382 45.53 17.17 -31.89
C PRO A 382 44.35 17.66 -32.75
N GLY A 383 44.02 18.96 -32.66
CA GLY A 383 42.96 19.59 -33.46
C GLY A 383 41.76 20.15 -32.69
N GLY A 384 41.78 20.21 -31.36
CA GLY A 384 40.79 20.97 -30.57
C GLY A 384 39.35 20.45 -30.63
N LYS A 385 39.13 19.24 -31.16
CA LYS A 385 37.84 18.55 -31.10
C LYS A 385 37.79 17.72 -29.81
N PRO A 386 36.71 17.77 -29.01
CA PRO A 386 36.57 16.90 -27.85
C PRO A 386 36.64 15.44 -28.33
N LEU A 387 37.56 14.67 -27.75
CA LEU A 387 37.63 13.24 -27.97
C LEU A 387 36.33 12.64 -27.43
N ARG A 388 35.56 11.95 -28.30
CA ARG A 388 34.45 11.09 -27.85
C ARG A 388 35.00 10.21 -26.73
N ALA A 389 34.50 10.33 -25.51
CA ALA A 389 34.73 9.31 -24.50
C ALA A 389 34.15 8.00 -25.07
N LYS A 390 35.01 7.08 -25.49
CA LYS A 390 34.57 5.71 -25.77
C LYS A 390 34.00 5.21 -24.44
N ALA A 391 32.78 4.66 -24.47
CA ALA A 391 32.22 4.00 -23.29
C ALA A 391 33.26 2.99 -22.78
N ASP A 392 33.57 3.07 -21.49
CA ASP A 392 34.48 2.14 -20.85
C ASP A 392 33.95 0.71 -21.06
N THR A 393 34.81 -0.17 -21.56
CA THR A 393 34.48 -1.58 -21.82
C THR A 393 33.99 -2.27 -20.54
N ALA A 394 34.42 -1.82 -19.36
CA ALA A 394 33.93 -2.33 -18.08
C ALA A 394 32.46 -1.93 -17.84
N THR A 395 32.08 -0.67 -18.08
CA THR A 395 30.69 -0.20 -17.96
C THR A 395 29.78 -0.93 -18.95
N VAL A 396 30.24 -1.16 -20.19
CA VAL A 396 29.46 -1.90 -21.18
C VAL A 396 29.28 -3.36 -20.76
N ALA A 397 30.32 -4.02 -20.23
CA ALA A 397 30.19 -5.37 -19.71
C ALA A 397 29.17 -5.43 -18.56
N LEU A 398 29.23 -4.49 -17.61
CA LEU A 398 28.28 -4.39 -16.50
C LEU A 398 26.84 -4.20 -17.00
N GLN A 399 26.61 -3.26 -17.92
CA GLN A 399 25.30 -3.03 -18.55
C GLN A 399 24.79 -4.29 -19.25
N ARG A 400 25.65 -5.03 -19.97
CA ARG A 400 25.25 -6.31 -20.60
C ARG A 400 24.90 -7.37 -19.57
N ALA A 401 25.63 -7.45 -18.46
CA ALA A 401 25.35 -8.41 -17.38
C ALA A 401 23.96 -8.16 -16.75
N PHE A 402 23.57 -6.89 -16.58
CA PHE A 402 22.21 -6.52 -16.15
C PHE A 402 21.16 -6.65 -17.26
N GLY A 403 21.56 -6.68 -18.53
CA GLY A 403 20.67 -6.89 -19.67
C GLY A 403 20.22 -5.64 -20.40
N TYR A 404 20.93 -4.53 -20.22
CA TYR A 404 20.75 -3.34 -21.04
C TYR A 404 21.06 -3.65 -22.51
N THR A 405 20.22 -3.12 -23.37
CA THR A 405 20.41 -3.10 -24.81
C THR A 405 20.72 -1.69 -25.29
N ALA A 406 21.20 -1.59 -26.54
CA ALA A 406 21.35 -0.31 -27.21
C ALA A 406 20.00 0.41 -27.39
N GLU A 407 18.90 -0.34 -27.45
CA GLU A 407 17.54 0.22 -27.51
C GLU A 407 17.14 0.82 -26.16
N ASP A 408 17.43 0.16 -25.04
CA ASP A 408 17.12 0.71 -23.71
C ASP A 408 17.81 2.06 -23.48
N ILE A 409 19.12 2.14 -23.79
CA ILE A 409 19.85 3.41 -23.65
C ILE A 409 19.28 4.48 -24.58
N ARG A 410 19.02 4.16 -25.84
CA ARG A 410 18.63 5.14 -26.86
C ARG A 410 17.16 5.56 -26.78
N LEU A 411 16.28 4.63 -26.48
CA LEU A 411 14.83 4.83 -26.54
C LEU A 411 14.23 5.09 -25.17
N ILE A 412 14.90 4.72 -24.07
CA ILE A 412 14.38 4.91 -22.71
C ILE A 412 15.23 5.92 -21.94
N VAL A 413 16.50 5.61 -21.71
CA VAL A 413 17.37 6.45 -20.86
C VAL A 413 17.61 7.83 -21.47
N GLN A 414 17.91 7.91 -22.76
CA GLN A 414 18.17 9.17 -23.46
C GLN A 414 16.99 10.16 -23.42
N PRO A 415 15.75 9.78 -23.77
CA PRO A 415 14.59 10.66 -23.63
C PRO A 415 14.33 11.09 -22.18
N MET A 416 14.45 10.16 -21.22
CA MET A 416 14.24 10.47 -19.81
C MET A 416 15.27 11.46 -19.27
N ALA A 417 16.54 11.28 -19.60
CA ALA A 417 17.62 12.18 -19.20
C ALA A 417 17.55 13.53 -19.94
N GLY A 418 17.17 13.54 -21.22
CA GLY A 418 17.11 14.75 -22.02
C GLY A 418 15.90 15.62 -21.73
N GLU A 419 14.73 15.02 -21.66
CA GLU A 419 13.44 15.73 -21.66
C GLU A 419 12.71 15.69 -20.31
N ALA A 420 13.26 14.96 -19.32
CA ALA A 420 12.60 14.67 -18.04
C ALA A 420 11.22 14.01 -18.19
N LYS A 421 11.06 13.25 -19.29
CA LYS A 421 9.82 12.55 -19.66
C LYS A 421 10.14 11.16 -20.16
N GLU A 422 9.24 10.23 -19.87
CA GLU A 422 9.27 8.90 -20.48
C GLU A 422 9.10 9.01 -22.02
N PRO A 423 9.75 8.13 -22.80
CA PRO A 423 9.53 8.07 -24.23
C PRO A 423 8.06 7.90 -24.61
N THR A 424 7.68 8.54 -25.72
CA THR A 424 6.39 8.31 -26.38
C THR A 424 6.64 7.56 -27.69
N TRP A 425 5.91 6.47 -27.88
CA TRP A 425 5.93 5.67 -29.12
C TRP A 425 4.50 5.37 -29.60
N SER A 426 4.40 4.73 -30.77
CA SER A 426 3.14 4.43 -31.47
C SER A 426 3.15 3.00 -32.01
N MET A 427 1.98 2.50 -32.43
CA MET A 427 1.69 1.09 -32.77
C MET A 427 1.51 0.20 -31.52
N GLY A 428 1.05 -1.03 -31.74
CA GLY A 428 0.90 -2.03 -30.67
C GLY A 428 2.21 -2.76 -30.36
N ASP A 429 2.26 -3.44 -29.22
CA ASP A 429 3.30 -4.42 -28.89
C ASP A 429 3.05 -5.68 -29.72
N ASP A 430 3.75 -5.80 -30.85
CA ASP A 430 3.68 -6.90 -31.82
C ASP A 430 4.83 -7.92 -31.63
N ALA A 431 5.64 -7.75 -30.58
CA ALA A 431 6.63 -8.73 -30.15
C ALA A 431 5.95 -9.90 -29.37
N PRO A 432 6.56 -11.10 -29.34
CA PRO A 432 6.08 -12.19 -28.52
C PRO A 432 5.98 -11.83 -27.02
N LEU A 433 5.06 -12.47 -26.31
CA LEU A 433 5.07 -12.45 -24.84
C LEU A 433 6.44 -12.94 -24.33
N ALA A 434 6.90 -12.43 -23.19
CA ALA A 434 8.23 -12.74 -22.67
C ALA A 434 8.53 -14.25 -22.58
N VAL A 435 7.55 -15.05 -22.16
CA VAL A 435 7.67 -16.52 -22.05
C VAL A 435 7.74 -17.25 -23.41
N LEU A 436 7.36 -16.58 -24.50
CA LEU A 436 7.40 -17.11 -25.88
C LEU A 436 8.51 -16.48 -26.72
N SER A 437 9.26 -15.53 -26.16
CA SER A 437 10.33 -14.83 -26.86
C SER A 437 11.51 -15.77 -27.10
N GLU A 438 12.15 -15.63 -28.26
CA GLU A 438 13.43 -16.31 -28.55
C GLU A 438 14.62 -15.56 -27.96
N ARG A 439 14.38 -14.37 -27.40
CA ARG A 439 15.38 -13.52 -26.74
C ARG A 439 15.16 -13.55 -25.24
N VAL A 440 16.26 -13.53 -24.49
CA VAL A 440 16.18 -13.40 -23.03
C VAL A 440 15.59 -12.03 -22.68
N ARG A 441 14.49 -12.03 -21.92
CA ARG A 441 13.81 -10.82 -21.44
C ARG A 441 14.05 -10.64 -19.94
N PRO A 442 14.17 -9.40 -19.43
CA PRO A 442 14.21 -9.15 -18.00
C PRO A 442 12.96 -9.72 -17.30
N LEU A 443 13.12 -10.18 -16.05
CA LEU A 443 12.01 -10.75 -15.26
C LEU A 443 10.81 -9.79 -15.15
N ALA A 444 11.07 -8.48 -15.14
CA ALA A 444 10.05 -7.45 -15.19
C ALA A 444 9.06 -7.62 -16.37
N SER A 445 9.50 -8.12 -17.52
CA SER A 445 8.66 -8.30 -18.72
C SER A 445 7.53 -9.34 -18.54
N TYR A 446 7.61 -10.18 -17.51
CA TYR A 446 6.58 -11.17 -17.19
C TYR A 446 5.40 -10.57 -16.40
N PHE A 447 5.51 -9.32 -15.94
CA PHE A 447 4.47 -8.63 -15.19
C PHE A 447 3.76 -7.59 -16.05
N ARG A 448 2.44 -7.60 -16.00
CA ARG A 448 1.59 -6.59 -16.64
C ARG A 448 0.96 -5.72 -15.58
N GLN A 449 1.05 -4.40 -15.75
CA GLN A 449 0.41 -3.44 -14.85
C GLN A 449 -1.11 -3.63 -14.91
N ARG A 450 -1.73 -3.81 -13.76
CA ARG A 450 -3.18 -3.73 -13.63
C ARG A 450 -3.62 -2.28 -13.73
N PHE A 451 -4.83 -2.06 -14.21
CA PHE A 451 -5.44 -0.74 -14.29
C PHE A 451 -6.92 -0.85 -13.98
N ALA A 452 -7.50 0.24 -13.48
CA ALA A 452 -8.90 0.29 -13.10
C ALA A 452 -9.80 0.45 -14.33
N GLN A 453 -10.93 -0.25 -14.32
CA GLN A 453 -11.97 -0.13 -15.35
C GLN A 453 -13.33 -0.26 -14.67
N VAL A 454 -14.20 0.75 -14.85
CA VAL A 454 -15.58 0.81 -14.33
C VAL A 454 -15.71 0.87 -12.82
N THR A 455 -15.10 -0.04 -12.06
CA THR A 455 -15.22 -0.18 -10.60
C THR A 455 -14.76 1.07 -9.85
N ASN A 456 -13.66 1.67 -10.31
CA ASN A 456 -13.10 2.91 -9.79
C ASN A 456 -12.42 3.69 -10.94
N PRO A 457 -12.33 5.02 -10.84
CA PRO A 457 -11.68 5.85 -11.85
C PRO A 457 -10.15 5.86 -11.66
N ALA A 458 -9.44 6.06 -12.77
CA ALA A 458 -8.04 6.48 -12.75
C ALA A 458 -7.92 7.96 -12.36
N ILE A 459 -6.73 8.37 -11.91
CA ILE A 459 -6.40 9.76 -11.57
C ILE A 459 -5.57 10.40 -12.71
N ASP A 460 -5.76 11.69 -12.95
CA ASP A 460 -4.90 12.47 -13.85
C ASP A 460 -3.64 12.91 -13.11
N SER A 461 -2.54 12.17 -13.27
CA SER A 461 -1.28 12.45 -12.58
C SER A 461 -0.60 13.77 -12.97
N LEU A 462 -1.11 14.46 -13.99
CA LEU A 462 -0.60 15.76 -14.42
C LEU A 462 -1.45 16.90 -13.86
N ARG A 463 -2.77 16.83 -14.04
CA ARG A 463 -3.71 17.89 -13.62
C ARG A 463 -4.06 17.82 -12.14
N GLU A 464 -4.07 16.63 -11.57
CA GLU A 464 -4.42 16.34 -10.17
C GLU A 464 -3.17 15.96 -9.37
N ARG A 465 -1.96 16.38 -9.78
CA ARG A 465 -0.71 16.06 -9.07
C ARG A 465 -0.72 16.42 -7.58
N GLN A 466 -1.48 17.44 -7.19
CA GLN A 466 -1.55 17.93 -5.79
C GLN A 466 -2.16 16.92 -4.82
N VAL A 467 -2.97 15.97 -5.30
CA VAL A 467 -3.52 14.88 -4.47
C VAL A 467 -2.62 13.65 -4.44
N MET A 468 -1.49 13.68 -5.14
CA MET A 468 -0.56 12.56 -5.20
C MET A 468 0.68 12.83 -4.35
N ALA A 469 1.35 11.78 -3.89
CA ALA A 469 2.57 11.90 -3.11
C ALA A 469 3.54 10.76 -3.40
N LEU A 470 4.83 11.08 -3.43
CA LEU A 470 5.91 10.09 -3.61
C LEU A 470 6.69 9.84 -2.32
N ASP A 471 6.32 10.54 -1.25
CA ASP A 471 6.93 10.43 0.07
C ASP A 471 6.97 9.00 0.57
N ALA A 472 8.07 8.65 1.23
CA ALA A 472 8.26 7.37 1.88
C ALA A 472 8.75 7.57 3.32
N HIS A 473 8.11 6.89 4.26
CA HIS A 473 8.52 6.86 5.66
C HIS A 473 9.18 5.52 5.98
N VAL A 474 10.49 5.53 6.21
CA VAL A 474 11.31 4.32 6.33
C VAL A 474 11.87 4.07 7.72
N GLY A 475 11.78 2.83 8.19
CA GLY A 475 12.22 2.41 9.52
C GLY A 475 11.26 1.44 10.24
N PRO A 476 11.55 1.04 11.49
CA PRO A 476 10.66 0.20 12.28
C PRO A 476 9.32 0.90 12.59
N ARG A 477 8.20 0.18 12.48
CA ARG A 477 6.84 0.69 12.74
C ARG A 477 6.42 0.30 14.14
N ARG A 478 5.90 1.28 14.87
CA ARG A 478 5.27 1.09 16.17
C ARG A 478 3.85 0.56 16.04
N ASN A 479 3.30 0.15 17.19
CA ASN A 479 1.96 -0.40 17.27
C ASN A 479 0.91 0.70 16.98
N PRO A 480 0.11 0.60 15.90
CA PRO A 480 -0.85 1.63 15.53
C PRO A 480 -2.03 1.75 16.50
N LEU A 481 -2.20 0.81 17.43
CA LEU A 481 -3.29 0.83 18.42
C LEU A 481 -3.00 1.73 19.62
N VAL A 482 -1.75 2.12 19.83
CA VAL A 482 -1.32 2.99 20.93
C VAL A 482 -0.85 4.33 20.35
N VAL A 483 -1.03 5.42 21.10
CA VAL A 483 -0.50 6.74 20.74
C VAL A 483 0.75 6.98 21.59
N GLU A 484 1.92 7.02 20.95
CA GLU A 484 3.22 7.19 21.61
C GLU A 484 4.13 8.09 20.78
N ALA A 485 5.01 8.86 21.43
CA ALA A 485 5.86 9.85 20.75
C ALA A 485 6.88 9.19 19.81
N GLU A 486 7.42 8.06 20.26
CA GLU A 486 8.46 7.27 19.60
C GLU A 486 8.02 6.69 18.25
N ALA A 487 6.72 6.67 17.97
CA ALA A 487 6.18 6.36 16.65
C ALA A 487 6.61 7.36 15.56
N ALA A 488 6.99 8.58 15.94
CA ALA A 488 7.57 9.56 15.03
C ALA A 488 9.01 9.19 14.58
N GLY A 489 9.66 8.22 15.22
CA GLY A 489 11.06 7.80 14.98
C GLY A 489 11.30 6.99 13.71
N VAL A 490 10.77 7.43 12.56
CA VAL A 490 11.10 6.90 11.23
C VAL A 490 11.76 7.99 10.37
N ILE A 491 12.43 7.62 9.28
CA ILE A 491 13.07 8.55 8.36
C ILE A 491 12.06 8.95 7.29
N HIS A 492 11.87 10.25 7.04
CA HIS A 492 11.06 10.74 5.93
C HIS A 492 11.93 11.03 4.70
N LEU A 493 11.53 10.44 3.59
CA LEU A 493 12.09 10.63 2.25
C LEU A 493 11.06 11.40 1.42
N PRO A 494 11.43 12.52 0.78
CA PRO A 494 10.52 13.26 -0.12
C PRO A 494 10.07 12.46 -1.34
N SER A 495 10.80 11.41 -1.70
CA SER A 495 10.51 10.56 -2.86
C SER A 495 11.00 9.13 -2.60
N ALA A 496 10.23 8.16 -3.09
CA ALA A 496 10.64 6.75 -3.16
C ALA A 496 11.69 6.50 -4.26
N VAL A 497 12.02 7.50 -5.10
CA VAL A 497 13.10 7.42 -6.09
C VAL A 497 14.29 8.23 -5.58
N LEU A 498 15.40 7.55 -5.32
CA LEU A 498 16.55 8.14 -4.64
C LEU A 498 17.58 8.68 -5.63
N ASP A 499 18.17 9.82 -5.27
CA ASP A 499 19.43 10.26 -5.84
C ASP A 499 20.62 9.74 -5.01
N GLU A 500 21.82 9.91 -5.55
CA GLU A 500 23.07 9.45 -4.92
C GLU A 500 23.29 10.09 -3.54
N ARG A 501 22.92 11.36 -3.38
CA ARG A 501 23.12 12.09 -2.12
C ARG A 501 22.20 11.57 -1.03
N THR A 502 20.93 11.36 -1.35
CA THR A 502 19.92 10.85 -0.42
C THR A 502 20.23 9.40 -0.06
N PHE A 503 20.65 8.59 -1.02
CA PHE A 503 21.08 7.21 -0.76
C PHE A 503 22.34 7.15 0.12
N ALA A 504 23.38 7.93 -0.19
CA ALA A 504 24.57 8.01 0.66
C ALA A 504 24.23 8.54 2.06
N ALA A 505 23.30 9.49 2.14
CA ALA A 505 22.81 10.03 3.41
C ALA A 505 22.05 8.97 4.23
N LEU A 506 21.30 8.04 3.61
CA LEU A 506 20.67 6.93 4.33
C LEU A 506 21.69 6.05 5.04
N ALA A 507 22.88 5.84 4.46
CA ALA A 507 23.94 5.06 5.10
C ALA A 507 24.57 5.76 6.32
N VAL A 508 24.57 7.10 6.35
CA VAL A 508 25.22 7.91 7.40
C VAL A 508 24.23 8.40 8.45
N LEU A 509 23.08 8.92 8.02
CA LEU A 509 22.04 9.53 8.84
C LEU A 509 21.01 8.52 9.36
N ALA A 510 21.23 7.24 9.08
CA ALA A 510 20.49 6.15 9.71
C ALA A 510 20.46 6.30 11.23
N GLY A 511 21.47 6.94 11.87
CA GLY A 511 21.42 7.48 13.22
C GLY A 511 20.86 6.50 14.27
N PRO A 512 19.56 6.58 14.65
CA PRO A 512 18.91 5.64 15.56
C PRO A 512 18.49 4.29 14.93
N ILE A 513 18.42 4.19 13.60
CA ILE A 513 18.00 3.03 12.85
C ILE A 513 19.23 2.35 12.23
N ARG A 514 19.54 1.14 12.69
CA ARG A 514 20.63 0.35 12.12
C ARG A 514 20.30 -0.07 10.68
N ALA A 515 21.13 0.37 9.73
CA ALA A 515 21.10 -0.10 8.35
C ALA A 515 22.09 -1.24 8.12
N LEU A 516 21.70 -2.23 7.31
CA LEU A 516 22.57 -3.32 6.86
C LEU A 516 22.43 -3.51 5.36
N THR A 517 23.56 -3.60 4.65
CA THR A 517 23.58 -3.95 3.23
C THR A 517 23.67 -5.46 3.05
N LEU A 518 22.76 -6.01 2.24
CA LEU A 518 22.71 -7.41 1.84
C LEU A 518 22.96 -7.49 0.34
N SER A 519 23.96 -8.29 -0.04
CA SER A 519 24.29 -8.53 -1.44
C SER A 519 23.23 -9.43 -2.09
N THR A 520 22.82 -9.09 -3.31
CA THR A 520 21.94 -9.92 -4.15
C THR A 520 22.74 -10.67 -5.23
N LEU A 521 24.03 -10.87 -5.00
CA LEU A 521 24.93 -11.57 -5.92
C LEU A 521 24.96 -13.08 -5.65
N PHE A 522 25.27 -13.84 -6.69
CA PHE A 522 25.57 -15.27 -6.61
C PHE A 522 26.71 -15.61 -7.59
N SER A 523 27.43 -16.71 -7.36
CA SER A 523 28.47 -17.14 -8.30
C SER A 523 27.88 -18.05 -9.39
N PRO A 524 27.98 -17.68 -10.69
CA PRO A 524 27.57 -18.54 -11.79
C PRO A 524 28.37 -19.84 -11.91
N ALA A 525 29.55 -19.90 -11.27
CA ALA A 525 30.46 -21.04 -11.28
C ALA A 525 30.00 -22.17 -10.36
N ASP A 526 29.13 -21.89 -9.38
CA ASP A 526 28.57 -22.89 -8.45
C ASP A 526 27.58 -23.86 -9.12
N GLY A 527 27.25 -23.63 -10.40
CA GLY A 527 26.41 -24.50 -11.20
C GLY A 527 24.92 -24.26 -11.00
N ASP A 528 24.10 -25.22 -11.43
CA ASP A 528 22.64 -25.09 -11.41
C ASP A 528 22.09 -25.06 -9.97
N GLY A 529 21.23 -24.07 -9.68
CA GLY A 529 20.63 -23.85 -8.38
C GLY A 529 21.44 -22.92 -7.47
N ALA A 530 22.51 -22.31 -7.99
CA ALA A 530 23.32 -21.34 -7.27
C ALA A 530 22.49 -20.09 -6.89
N MET A 531 21.66 -19.59 -7.80
CA MET A 531 20.80 -18.43 -7.53
C MET A 531 19.70 -18.78 -6.53
N ALA A 532 19.12 -19.98 -6.63
CA ALA A 532 18.11 -20.45 -5.67
C ALA A 532 18.70 -20.54 -4.25
N SER A 533 19.90 -21.09 -4.12
CA SER A 533 20.62 -21.22 -2.84
C SER A 533 21.02 -19.85 -2.29
N ALA A 534 21.49 -18.94 -3.14
CA ALA A 534 21.79 -17.56 -2.76
C ALA A 534 20.55 -16.79 -2.31
N LEU A 535 19.39 -17.02 -2.94
CA LEU A 535 18.12 -16.43 -2.52
C LEU A 535 17.70 -16.92 -1.13
N ASP A 536 17.87 -18.22 -0.83
CA ASP A 536 17.59 -18.78 0.50
C ASP A 536 18.54 -18.23 1.57
N ALA A 537 19.82 -18.10 1.25
CA ALA A 537 20.81 -17.46 2.12
C ALA A 537 20.48 -15.98 2.37
N LEU A 538 20.06 -15.26 1.33
CA LEU A 538 19.66 -13.86 1.41
C LEU A 538 18.43 -13.66 2.29
N VAL A 539 17.40 -14.50 2.13
CA VAL A 539 16.21 -14.48 3.00
C VAL A 539 16.59 -14.76 4.45
N SER A 540 17.42 -15.78 4.70
CA SER A 540 17.88 -16.12 6.04
C SER A 540 18.71 -14.99 6.68
N ALA A 541 19.59 -14.35 5.89
CA ALA A 541 20.39 -13.21 6.33
C ALA A 541 19.51 -11.98 6.65
N ALA A 542 18.47 -11.73 5.85
CA ALA A 542 17.52 -10.67 6.11
C ALA A 542 16.74 -10.91 7.42
N GLU A 543 16.25 -12.12 7.66
CA GLU A 543 15.57 -12.46 8.92
C GLU A 543 16.52 -12.27 10.12
N ALA A 544 17.74 -12.82 10.04
CA ALA A 544 18.75 -12.68 11.09
C ALA A 544 19.10 -11.21 11.37
N ALA A 545 19.29 -10.40 10.32
CA ALA A 545 19.59 -8.98 10.45
C ALA A 545 18.48 -8.23 11.20
N VAL A 546 17.21 -8.51 10.89
CA VAL A 546 16.07 -7.87 11.55
C VAL A 546 15.93 -8.35 12.99
N HIS A 547 16.18 -9.63 13.26
CA HIS A 547 16.26 -10.16 14.62
C HIS A 547 17.32 -9.41 15.45
N ASP A 548 18.49 -9.16 14.87
CA ASP A 548 19.61 -8.42 15.45
C ASP A 548 19.42 -6.89 15.47
N GLY A 549 18.21 -6.41 15.14
CA GLY A 549 17.83 -5.01 15.29
C GLY A 549 18.14 -4.11 14.08
N ALA A 550 18.44 -4.66 12.91
CA ALA A 550 18.46 -3.87 11.68
C ALA A 550 17.05 -3.37 11.36
N GLY A 551 16.88 -2.05 11.24
CA GLY A 551 15.62 -1.40 10.86
C GLY A 551 15.58 -0.96 9.40
N LEU A 552 16.71 -1.03 8.70
CA LEU A 552 16.83 -0.82 7.26
C LEU A 552 17.70 -1.92 6.67
N LEU A 553 17.19 -2.59 5.63
CA LEU A 553 17.91 -3.55 4.82
C LEU A 553 18.12 -2.95 3.44
N VAL A 554 19.36 -2.70 3.06
CA VAL A 554 19.73 -2.24 1.73
C VAL A 554 20.03 -3.48 0.89
N LEU A 555 19.18 -3.78 -0.09
CA LEU A 555 19.41 -4.86 -1.06
C LEU A 555 20.22 -4.28 -2.21
N SER A 556 21.42 -4.82 -2.43
CA SER A 556 22.37 -4.25 -3.36
C SER A 556 22.89 -5.30 -4.34
N ASP A 557 22.75 -5.02 -5.63
CA ASP A 557 23.39 -5.76 -6.72
C ASP A 557 24.73 -5.14 -7.13
N ARG A 558 25.27 -4.22 -6.32
CA ARG A 558 26.60 -3.64 -6.54
C ARG A 558 27.67 -4.71 -6.31
N GLY A 559 28.69 -4.73 -7.18
CA GLY A 559 29.78 -5.71 -7.14
C GLY A 559 29.69 -6.83 -8.18
N VAL A 560 28.77 -6.74 -9.15
CA VAL A 560 28.79 -7.61 -10.34
C VAL A 560 30.13 -7.49 -11.06
N ASP A 561 30.79 -8.63 -11.25
CA ASP A 561 32.07 -8.78 -11.93
C ASP A 561 32.09 -10.09 -12.73
N ALA A 562 33.26 -10.55 -13.17
CA ALA A 562 33.37 -11.77 -13.96
C ALA A 562 33.03 -13.07 -13.20
N ASP A 563 33.02 -13.05 -11.86
CA ASP A 563 32.81 -14.21 -11.00
C ASP A 563 31.47 -14.16 -10.27
N HIS A 564 30.84 -12.99 -10.19
CA HIS A 564 29.58 -12.75 -9.48
C HIS A 564 28.52 -12.14 -10.40
N ALA A 565 27.37 -12.80 -10.51
CA ALA A 565 26.19 -12.30 -11.20
C ALA A 565 25.14 -11.79 -10.20
N ALA A 566 24.31 -10.84 -10.63
CA ALA A 566 23.18 -10.37 -9.84
C ALA A 566 21.92 -11.20 -10.14
N MET A 567 21.21 -11.64 -9.09
CA MET A 567 19.85 -12.11 -9.27
C MET A 567 18.92 -10.93 -9.60
N PRO A 568 17.81 -11.13 -10.34
CA PRO A 568 16.88 -10.06 -10.65
C PRO A 568 16.38 -9.36 -9.38
N MET A 569 16.45 -8.03 -9.33
CA MET A 569 16.23 -7.31 -8.06
C MET A 569 14.80 -7.48 -7.54
N VAL A 570 13.80 -7.52 -8.44
CA VAL A 570 12.40 -7.76 -8.07
C VAL A 570 12.19 -9.13 -7.40
N LEU A 571 13.00 -10.14 -7.76
CA LEU A 571 12.95 -11.47 -7.16
C LEU A 571 13.43 -11.42 -5.71
N ALA A 572 14.57 -10.76 -5.47
CA ALA A 572 15.13 -10.58 -4.12
C ALA A 572 14.18 -9.79 -3.21
N VAL A 573 13.66 -8.65 -3.69
CA VAL A 573 12.70 -7.81 -2.96
C VAL A 573 11.46 -8.60 -2.59
N GLY A 574 10.84 -9.30 -3.55
CA GLY A 574 9.63 -10.07 -3.33
C GLY A 574 9.85 -11.20 -2.32
N ALA A 575 10.92 -11.99 -2.49
CA ALA A 575 11.24 -13.09 -1.59
C ALA A 575 11.41 -12.62 -0.13
N ILE A 576 12.21 -11.57 0.09
CA ILE A 576 12.44 -11.02 1.43
C ILE A 576 11.17 -10.37 1.99
N HIS A 577 10.43 -9.59 1.20
CA HIS A 577 9.20 -8.94 1.65
C HIS A 577 8.20 -9.97 2.19
N HIS A 578 7.92 -11.02 1.43
CA HIS A 578 6.97 -12.06 1.84
C HIS A 578 7.51 -12.96 2.95
N ALA A 579 8.81 -13.28 2.98
CA ALA A 579 9.43 -14.03 4.07
C ALA A 579 9.32 -13.26 5.41
N LEU A 580 9.70 -11.98 5.42
CA LEU A 580 9.59 -11.14 6.62
C LEU A 580 8.12 -10.97 7.07
N ILE A 581 7.14 -10.98 6.16
CA ILE A 581 5.72 -10.96 6.54
C ILE A 581 5.34 -12.28 7.24
N ARG A 582 5.72 -13.42 6.65
CA ARG A 582 5.44 -14.75 7.24
C ARG A 582 6.10 -14.92 8.61
N ALA A 583 7.31 -14.38 8.79
CA ALA A 583 8.03 -14.37 10.06
C ALA A 583 7.53 -13.32 11.07
N GLY A 584 6.61 -12.43 10.70
CA GLY A 584 6.15 -11.33 11.56
C GLY A 584 7.21 -10.25 11.82
N LEU A 585 8.18 -10.10 10.91
CA LEU A 585 9.33 -9.20 11.01
C LEU A 585 9.21 -7.97 10.10
N ARG A 586 8.31 -7.96 9.09
CA ARG A 586 8.27 -6.88 8.07
C ARG A 586 7.95 -5.49 8.65
N MET A 587 7.33 -5.41 9.82
CA MET A 587 7.13 -4.14 10.55
C MET A 587 8.36 -3.62 11.28
N ARG A 588 9.39 -4.45 11.48
CA ARG A 588 10.62 -4.08 12.17
C ARG A 588 11.68 -3.48 11.24
N ALA A 589 11.56 -3.66 9.92
CA ALA A 589 12.53 -3.15 8.97
C ALA A 589 11.92 -2.79 7.61
N ASP A 590 12.58 -1.89 6.89
CA ASP A 590 12.32 -1.63 5.47
C ASP A 590 13.37 -2.13 4.52
N LEU A 591 12.94 -2.28 3.27
CA LEU A 591 13.80 -2.63 2.14
C LEU A 591 14.10 -1.36 1.34
N ILE A 592 15.38 -1.01 1.24
CA ILE A 592 15.90 0.00 0.31
C ILE A 592 16.62 -0.76 -0.80
N VAL A 593 16.41 -0.38 -2.05
CA VAL A 593 17.00 -1.05 -3.20
C VAL A 593 18.11 -0.19 -3.79
N GLU A 594 19.31 -0.72 -3.92
CA GLU A 594 20.39 -0.20 -4.75
C GLU A 594 20.53 -1.14 -5.95
N SER A 595 20.16 -0.68 -7.15
CA SER A 595 20.04 -1.60 -8.28
C SER A 595 20.59 -1.07 -9.61
N GLY A 596 21.31 -1.95 -10.30
CA GLY A 596 21.66 -1.85 -11.70
C GLY A 596 20.57 -2.43 -12.63
N ASP A 597 19.62 -3.20 -12.11
CA ASP A 597 18.52 -3.84 -12.86
C ASP A 597 17.24 -2.97 -12.97
N VAL A 598 17.33 -1.68 -12.61
CA VAL A 598 16.21 -0.74 -12.67
C VAL A 598 16.59 0.48 -13.51
N TRP A 599 16.15 0.49 -14.77
CA TRP A 599 16.39 1.59 -15.72
C TRP A 599 15.12 2.17 -16.35
N ASP A 600 13.96 1.54 -16.15
CA ASP A 600 12.68 2.06 -16.59
C ASP A 600 11.65 2.19 -15.45
N VAL A 601 10.57 2.89 -15.76
CA VAL A 601 9.49 3.19 -14.81
C VAL A 601 8.71 1.94 -14.38
N HIS A 602 8.70 0.88 -15.20
CA HIS A 602 7.99 -0.36 -14.92
C HIS A 602 8.75 -1.21 -13.92
N GLN A 603 10.07 -1.35 -14.09
CA GLN A 603 10.97 -1.98 -13.12
C GLN A 603 10.93 -1.28 -11.76
N LEU A 604 10.95 0.06 -11.76
CA LEU A 604 10.77 0.87 -10.54
C LEU A 604 9.43 0.54 -9.85
N ALA A 605 8.34 0.59 -10.60
CA ALA A 605 7.01 0.31 -10.07
C ALA A 605 6.89 -1.14 -9.56
N LEU A 606 7.56 -2.11 -10.19
CA LEU A 606 7.60 -3.48 -9.69
C LEU A 606 8.32 -3.57 -8.35
N ALA A 607 9.52 -3.00 -8.23
CA ALA A 607 10.27 -3.04 -6.99
C ALA A 607 9.46 -2.46 -5.81
N ILE A 608 8.82 -1.30 -6.00
CA ILE A 608 7.99 -0.67 -4.97
C ILE A 608 6.72 -1.50 -4.72
N GLY A 609 6.03 -1.93 -5.79
CA GLY A 609 4.80 -2.72 -5.71
C GLY A 609 4.96 -4.06 -5.00
N TYR A 610 6.16 -4.64 -4.99
CA TYR A 610 6.52 -5.87 -4.28
C TYR A 610 7.24 -5.66 -2.95
N GLY A 611 7.39 -4.42 -2.47
CA GLY A 611 7.73 -4.13 -1.08
C GLY A 611 8.99 -3.32 -0.83
N ALA A 612 9.69 -2.83 -1.86
CA ALA A 612 10.73 -1.82 -1.70
C ALA A 612 10.13 -0.50 -1.22
N SER A 613 10.74 0.11 -0.21
CA SER A 613 10.30 1.42 0.31
C SER A 613 10.92 2.58 -0.46
N ALA A 614 12.10 2.40 -1.03
CA ALA A 614 12.72 3.34 -1.96
C ALA A 614 13.74 2.62 -2.86
N VAL A 615 14.04 3.21 -4.02
CA VAL A 615 14.93 2.64 -5.04
C VAL A 615 15.97 3.67 -5.49
N PHE A 616 17.24 3.29 -5.46
CA PHE A 616 18.38 4.00 -6.02
C PHE A 616 18.87 3.29 -7.30
N PRO A 617 18.49 3.77 -8.50
CA PRO A 617 18.83 3.14 -9.78
C PRO A 617 20.23 3.54 -10.26
N TYR A 618 21.28 3.12 -9.55
CA TYR A 618 22.63 3.67 -9.72
C TYR A 618 23.16 3.56 -11.16
N LEU A 619 23.01 2.40 -11.81
CA LEU A 619 23.58 2.16 -13.13
C LEU A 619 22.86 2.96 -14.22
N ALA A 620 21.54 3.15 -14.08
CA ALA A 620 20.78 3.99 -14.98
C ALA A 620 21.15 5.47 -14.84
N LEU A 621 21.42 5.94 -13.61
CA LEU A 621 21.91 7.29 -13.36
C LEU A 621 23.32 7.52 -13.92
N GLU A 622 24.21 6.53 -13.82
CA GLU A 622 25.52 6.55 -14.45
C GLU A 622 25.38 6.60 -15.99
N ALA A 623 24.51 5.76 -16.56
CA ALA A 623 24.23 5.75 -17.99
C ALA A 623 23.65 7.08 -18.50
N ALA A 624 22.75 7.71 -17.73
CA ALA A 624 22.22 9.04 -18.04
C ALA A 624 23.30 10.11 -17.97
N ALA A 625 24.14 10.10 -16.93
CA ALA A 625 25.23 11.07 -16.77
C ALA A 625 26.29 10.97 -17.87
N ALA A 626 26.54 9.76 -18.40
CA ALA A 626 27.48 9.52 -19.49
C ALA A 626 27.06 10.16 -20.82
N LEU A 627 25.83 10.67 -20.95
CA LEU A 627 25.37 11.41 -22.12
C LEU A 627 25.94 12.84 -22.17
N ALA A 628 26.44 13.37 -21.04
CA ALA A 628 26.93 14.75 -20.93
C ALA A 628 28.03 15.06 -21.96
N GLY A 629 27.94 16.21 -22.63
CA GLY A 629 28.89 16.60 -23.67
C GLY A 629 28.79 15.76 -24.96
N GLY A 630 27.85 14.81 -25.02
CA GLY A 630 27.48 14.08 -26.21
C GLY A 630 26.60 14.88 -27.16
N ARG A 631 26.35 14.34 -28.35
CA ARG A 631 25.50 14.99 -29.36
C ARG A 631 24.07 15.16 -28.85
N GLY A 632 23.57 16.39 -28.82
CA GLY A 632 22.24 16.74 -28.29
C GLY A 632 22.23 17.06 -26.79
N TYR A 633 23.37 16.96 -26.12
CA TYR A 633 23.54 17.20 -24.69
C TYR A 633 24.80 18.04 -24.39
N GLU A 634 25.25 18.82 -25.38
CA GLU A 634 26.51 19.58 -25.33
C GLU A 634 26.53 20.59 -24.17
N GLU A 635 25.38 21.18 -23.86
CA GLU A 635 25.21 22.20 -22.81
C GLU A 635 24.73 21.62 -21.47
N MET A 636 24.54 20.30 -21.36
CA MET A 636 23.99 19.65 -20.16
C MET A 636 25.09 18.97 -19.34
N THR A 637 25.07 19.20 -18.03
CA THR A 637 25.97 18.49 -17.11
C THR A 637 25.43 17.10 -16.78
N GLY A 638 26.29 16.19 -16.32
CA GLY A 638 25.84 14.89 -15.81
C GLY A 638 24.85 15.01 -14.65
N ALA A 639 24.94 16.09 -13.85
CA ALA A 639 24.00 16.36 -12.77
C ALA A 639 22.61 16.76 -13.31
N ASP A 640 22.55 17.56 -14.38
CA ASP A 640 21.27 17.93 -15.02
C ASP A 640 20.58 16.71 -15.62
N LEU A 641 21.35 15.84 -16.27
CA LEU A 641 20.84 14.60 -16.89
C LEU A 641 20.30 13.61 -15.84
N ARG A 642 21.01 13.43 -14.72
CA ARG A 642 20.52 12.63 -13.58
C ARG A 642 19.23 13.19 -13.00
N ARG A 643 19.17 14.51 -12.77
CA ARG A 643 17.97 15.18 -12.24
C ARG A 643 16.77 14.98 -13.16
N ASN A 644 16.95 15.16 -14.46
CA ASN A 644 15.89 14.94 -15.44
C ASN A 644 15.43 13.48 -15.47
N TYR A 645 16.37 12.54 -15.46
CA TYR A 645 16.05 11.11 -15.43
C TYR A 645 15.23 10.74 -14.19
N LEU A 646 15.62 11.22 -12.99
CA LEU A 646 14.85 11.01 -11.77
C LEU A 646 13.46 11.63 -11.84
N ALA A 647 13.33 12.86 -12.35
CA ALA A 647 12.02 13.49 -12.55
C ALA A 647 11.13 12.68 -13.52
N ALA A 648 11.71 12.06 -14.56
CA ALA A 648 10.99 11.17 -15.45
C ALA A 648 10.52 9.89 -14.73
N MET A 649 11.37 9.31 -13.88
CA MET A 649 11.04 8.15 -13.04
C MET A 649 9.90 8.43 -12.06
N GLU A 650 9.97 9.58 -11.36
CA GLU A 650 8.92 10.04 -10.45
C GLU A 650 7.58 10.25 -11.17
N ASN A 651 7.60 10.95 -12.31
CA ASN A 651 6.40 11.16 -13.13
C ASN A 651 5.84 9.83 -13.66
N GLY A 652 6.72 8.88 -14.02
CA GLY A 652 6.35 7.54 -14.44
C GLY A 652 5.68 6.74 -13.34
N LEU A 653 6.20 6.78 -12.11
CA LEU A 653 5.62 6.11 -10.96
C LEU A 653 4.23 6.69 -10.60
N LEU A 654 4.08 8.02 -10.63
CA LEU A 654 2.79 8.67 -10.48
C LEU A 654 1.81 8.20 -11.56
N LYS A 655 2.23 8.21 -12.83
CA LYS A 655 1.41 7.74 -13.95
C LYS A 655 0.98 6.27 -13.78
N ILE A 656 1.87 5.38 -13.34
CA ILE A 656 1.55 3.96 -13.14
C ILE A 656 0.56 3.79 -11.99
N SER A 657 0.78 4.45 -10.87
CA SER A 657 -0.11 4.41 -9.70
C SER A 657 -1.51 4.94 -10.05
N SER A 658 -1.57 6.02 -10.84
CA SER A 658 -2.81 6.68 -11.22
C SER A 658 -3.69 5.81 -12.12
N LYS A 659 -3.14 4.84 -12.87
CA LYS A 659 -3.92 3.87 -13.67
C LYS A 659 -4.86 3.02 -12.83
N MET A 660 -4.52 2.76 -11.57
CA MET A 660 -5.39 2.07 -10.61
C MET A 660 -6.17 3.07 -9.73
N GLY A 661 -5.95 4.37 -9.91
CA GLY A 661 -6.50 5.42 -9.06
C GLY A 661 -5.80 5.54 -7.70
N ILE A 662 -4.55 5.09 -7.58
CA ILE A 662 -3.77 5.17 -6.33
C ILE A 662 -3.00 6.49 -6.33
N SER A 663 -3.18 7.27 -5.27
CA SER A 663 -2.59 8.61 -5.11
C SER A 663 -1.17 8.60 -4.57
N THR A 664 -0.80 7.63 -3.72
CA THR A 664 0.46 7.71 -2.95
C THR A 664 1.38 6.52 -3.14
N ALA A 665 2.69 6.77 -3.14
CA ALA A 665 3.69 5.71 -3.18
C ALA A 665 3.58 4.76 -1.98
N SER A 666 3.20 5.27 -0.80
CA SER A 666 2.96 4.44 0.40
C SER A 666 1.78 3.49 0.24
N GLY A 667 0.68 3.93 -0.40
CA GLY A 667 -0.46 3.08 -0.74
C GLY A 667 -0.18 2.09 -1.89
N TYR A 668 0.73 2.44 -2.80
CA TYR A 668 1.17 1.57 -3.90
C TYR A 668 2.15 0.48 -3.43
N ARG A 669 2.98 0.78 -2.42
CA ARG A 669 4.00 -0.13 -1.88
C ARG A 669 3.39 -1.42 -1.33
N GLY A 670 3.82 -2.57 -1.86
CA GLY A 670 3.30 -3.88 -1.46
C GLY A 670 1.87 -4.17 -1.92
N ALA A 671 1.26 -3.29 -2.74
CA ALA A 671 -0.11 -3.49 -3.25
C ALA A 671 -0.20 -4.52 -4.38
N GLN A 672 0.93 -4.89 -5.00
CA GLN A 672 1.00 -5.89 -6.06
C GLN A 672 -0.01 -5.65 -7.19
N THR A 673 -0.07 -4.43 -7.72
CA THR A 673 -0.97 -4.04 -8.83
C THR A 673 -0.50 -4.57 -10.18
N PHE A 674 -0.18 -5.87 -10.24
CA PHE A 674 0.36 -6.56 -11.40
C PHE A 674 -0.35 -7.91 -11.62
N GLU A 675 -0.31 -8.39 -12.85
CA GLU A 675 -0.64 -9.77 -13.22
C GLU A 675 0.61 -10.40 -13.84
N ALA A 676 0.96 -11.61 -13.40
CA ALA A 676 2.07 -12.36 -13.95
C ALA A 676 1.59 -13.24 -15.11
N ILE A 677 2.35 -13.24 -16.21
CA ILE A 677 2.09 -14.06 -17.39
C ILE A 677 3.37 -14.83 -17.69
N GLY A 678 3.32 -16.16 -17.59
CA GLY A 678 4.49 -17.00 -17.88
C GLY A 678 5.38 -17.32 -16.67
N LEU A 679 4.89 -17.11 -15.44
CA LEU A 679 5.62 -17.49 -14.21
C LEU A 679 4.97 -18.71 -13.54
N SER A 680 5.79 -19.66 -13.11
CA SER A 680 5.33 -20.85 -12.40
C SER A 680 4.61 -20.51 -11.08
N PRO A 681 3.57 -21.27 -10.68
CA PRO A 681 2.88 -21.05 -9.41
C PRO A 681 3.80 -21.11 -8.19
N ALA A 682 4.80 -22.02 -8.19
CA ALA A 682 5.75 -22.16 -7.10
C ALA A 682 6.63 -20.91 -6.91
N LEU A 683 7.05 -20.27 -8.01
CA LEU A 683 7.80 -19.01 -7.95
C LEU A 683 6.91 -17.88 -7.41
N VAL A 684 5.67 -17.80 -7.86
CA VAL A 684 4.71 -16.79 -7.42
C VAL A 684 4.39 -16.94 -5.93
N GLU A 685 4.11 -18.15 -5.45
CA GLU A 685 3.85 -18.40 -4.02
C GLU A 685 5.06 -18.03 -3.14
N ARG A 686 6.28 -18.30 -3.62
CA ARG A 686 7.50 -18.01 -2.87
C ARG A 686 7.81 -16.52 -2.78
N CYS A 687 7.76 -15.81 -3.92
CA CYS A 687 8.32 -14.47 -4.08
C CYS A 687 7.28 -13.37 -4.35
N PHE A 688 6.07 -13.71 -4.77
CA PHE A 688 5.04 -12.77 -5.22
C PHE A 688 3.64 -13.20 -4.74
N ASP A 689 3.55 -13.69 -3.49
CA ASP A 689 2.35 -14.30 -2.92
C ASP A 689 1.15 -13.37 -3.07
N GLY A 690 0.06 -13.86 -3.65
CA GLY A 690 -1.14 -13.07 -3.98
C GLY A 690 -1.19 -12.48 -5.40
N THR A 691 -0.12 -12.56 -6.20
CA THR A 691 -0.15 -12.12 -7.61
C THR A 691 -0.86 -13.16 -8.49
N PRO A 692 -1.85 -12.77 -9.32
CA PRO A 692 -2.45 -13.70 -10.28
C PRO A 692 -1.43 -14.18 -11.33
N SER A 693 -1.31 -15.50 -11.50
CA SER A 693 -0.56 -16.14 -12.60
C SER A 693 -1.34 -17.33 -13.15
N ARG A 694 -2.08 -17.13 -14.24
CA ARG A 694 -3.09 -18.11 -14.71
C ARG A 694 -2.53 -19.21 -15.61
N LEU A 695 -1.44 -18.94 -16.31
CA LEU A 695 -0.91 -19.83 -17.36
C LEU A 695 0.24 -20.73 -16.87
N GLY A 696 0.87 -20.40 -15.74
CA GLY A 696 2.15 -21.00 -15.37
C GLY A 696 3.28 -20.59 -16.33
N GLY A 697 4.48 -21.14 -16.15
CA GLY A 697 5.63 -20.91 -17.01
C GLY A 697 6.94 -21.12 -16.28
N ILE A 698 7.90 -20.21 -16.46
CA ILE A 698 9.27 -20.37 -15.97
C ILE A 698 9.37 -20.33 -14.43
N GLY A 699 10.34 -21.05 -13.89
CA GLY A 699 10.70 -21.06 -12.48
C GLY A 699 12.09 -20.45 -12.24
N LEU A 700 12.62 -20.68 -11.04
CA LEU A 700 13.94 -20.15 -10.66
C LEU A 700 15.07 -20.70 -11.53
N ALA A 701 14.97 -21.97 -11.97
CA ALA A 701 16.02 -22.62 -12.75
C ALA A 701 16.19 -21.97 -14.14
N GLU A 702 15.08 -21.70 -14.82
CA GLU A 702 15.11 -21.03 -16.12
C GLU A 702 15.58 -19.57 -15.98
N ILE A 703 15.13 -18.85 -14.95
CA ILE A 703 15.60 -17.49 -14.66
C ILE A 703 17.11 -17.49 -14.41
N GLU A 704 17.63 -18.45 -13.64
CA GLU A 704 19.05 -18.59 -13.37
C GLU A 704 19.84 -18.85 -14.66
N ALA A 705 19.35 -19.76 -15.51
CA ALA A 705 19.98 -20.06 -16.80
C ALA A 705 20.08 -18.81 -17.68
N ASP A 706 19.03 -17.99 -17.74
CA ASP A 706 19.00 -16.72 -18.48
C ASP A 706 20.00 -15.70 -17.93
N VAL A 707 20.10 -15.58 -16.60
CA VAL A 707 21.08 -14.69 -15.95
C VAL A 707 22.51 -15.17 -16.22
N ARG A 708 22.77 -16.47 -16.07
CA ARG A 708 24.11 -17.07 -16.33
C ARG A 708 24.54 -16.90 -17.78
N ALA A 709 23.64 -17.16 -18.74
CA ALA A 709 23.93 -17.01 -20.16
C ALA A 709 24.29 -15.57 -20.52
N ARG A 710 23.54 -14.60 -19.98
CA ARG A 710 23.76 -13.18 -20.20
C ARG A 710 25.07 -12.70 -19.56
N HIS A 711 25.32 -13.11 -18.32
CA HIS A 711 26.53 -12.78 -17.58
C HIS A 711 27.79 -13.34 -18.26
N ALA A 712 27.78 -14.62 -18.65
CA ALA A 712 28.87 -15.23 -19.40
C ALA A 712 29.14 -14.48 -20.71
N GLY A 713 28.08 -14.11 -21.46
CA GLY A 713 28.21 -13.33 -22.68
C GLY A 713 28.74 -11.90 -22.49
N ALA A 714 28.60 -11.33 -21.29
CA ALA A 714 29.11 -10.00 -20.94
C ALA A 714 30.62 -10.02 -20.65
N TYR A 715 31.13 -11.10 -20.05
CA TYR A 715 32.52 -11.20 -19.59
C TYR A 715 33.43 -12.13 -20.42
N ALA A 716 32.89 -12.96 -21.33
CA ALA A 716 33.70 -13.87 -22.17
C ALA A 716 34.62 -13.16 -23.18
N GLU A 717 34.13 -12.11 -23.83
CA GLU A 717 34.91 -11.13 -24.57
C GLU A 717 34.35 -9.77 -24.16
N MET A 718 35.13 -8.92 -23.48
CA MET A 718 34.67 -7.59 -23.03
C MET A 718 34.12 -6.80 -24.22
N ALA A 719 32.81 -6.87 -24.44
CA ALA A 719 32.23 -6.37 -25.67
C ALA A 719 32.28 -4.85 -25.69
N ALA A 720 32.68 -4.31 -26.84
CA ALA A 720 32.78 -2.87 -27.01
C ALA A 720 31.41 -2.17 -27.12
N LYS A 721 30.29 -2.92 -27.23
CA LYS A 721 28.95 -2.37 -27.49
C LYS A 721 27.83 -3.20 -26.87
N LEU A 722 26.72 -2.53 -26.56
CA LEU A 722 25.46 -3.18 -26.19
C LEU A 722 24.78 -3.81 -27.43
N PRO A 723 24.07 -4.94 -27.25
CA PRO A 723 23.30 -5.55 -28.33
C PRO A 723 22.08 -4.69 -28.72
N ASP A 724 21.68 -4.70 -29.98
CA ASP A 724 20.39 -4.17 -30.46
C ASP A 724 19.50 -5.40 -30.72
N LEU A 725 18.64 -5.73 -29.76
CA LEU A 725 17.81 -6.95 -29.81
C LEU A 725 16.57 -6.77 -30.67
N GLY A 726 16.23 -5.55 -31.09
CA GLY A 726 15.02 -5.25 -31.85
C GLY A 726 13.75 -5.58 -31.05
N ILE A 727 13.70 -5.25 -29.76
CA ILE A 727 12.54 -5.48 -28.89
C ILE A 727 11.42 -4.48 -29.17
N VAL A 728 11.78 -3.20 -29.34
CA VAL A 728 10.80 -2.11 -29.51
C VAL A 728 10.42 -1.94 -30.97
N ARG A 729 11.32 -2.29 -31.89
CA ARG A 729 11.10 -2.19 -33.33
C ARG A 729 11.79 -3.33 -34.06
N PHE A 730 11.17 -3.72 -35.17
CA PHE A 730 11.73 -4.74 -36.04
C PHE A 730 13.18 -4.46 -36.46
N ARG A 731 14.02 -5.48 -36.23
CA ARG A 731 15.37 -5.60 -36.78
C ARG A 731 15.50 -6.95 -37.47
N LYS A 732 16.17 -6.98 -38.62
CA LYS A 732 16.32 -8.19 -39.43
C LYS A 732 16.92 -9.39 -38.66
N GLU A 733 17.78 -9.10 -37.68
CA GLU A 733 18.45 -10.10 -36.84
C GLU A 733 18.02 -10.02 -35.36
N GLY A 734 16.92 -9.31 -35.07
CA GLY A 734 16.40 -9.07 -33.72
C GLY A 734 15.29 -10.03 -33.31
N GLU A 735 14.41 -9.57 -32.42
CA GLU A 735 13.15 -10.22 -32.05
C GLU A 735 12.20 -10.30 -33.26
N ALA A 736 11.35 -11.32 -33.26
CA ALA A 736 10.27 -11.41 -34.22
C ALA A 736 9.20 -10.33 -33.96
N HIS A 737 8.64 -9.79 -35.04
CA HIS A 737 7.50 -8.88 -35.03
C HIS A 737 6.48 -9.37 -36.08
N ALA A 738 5.18 -9.19 -35.81
CA ALA A 738 4.08 -9.77 -36.58
C ALA A 738 3.81 -9.12 -37.95
#